data_AF-A0A7X9S7R3-F1
#
_entry.id   AF-A0A7X9S7R3-F1
#
_cell.length_a   1.000
_cell.length_b   1.000
_cell.length_c   1.000
_cell.angle_alpha   90.00
_cell.angle_beta   90.00
_cell.angle_gamma   90.00
#
_symmetry.space_group_name_H-M   'P 1'
#
loop_
_entity.id
_entity.type
_entity.pdbx_description
1 polymer ?
#
loop_
_entity_poly.entity_id
_entity_poly.type
_entity_poly.pdbx_seq_one_letter_code
_entity_poly.pdbx_strand_id
1 'polypeptide(L)'
;MEKETYILNVINDIKGVLTKNDYVKKRYENDLKWLNEREKQIARNTIRIAIMGITSSGKSTLVNTIIGEKLLPIAIKPSSSIIITCSKGSKRQAVIYFRDKDPLIVEGEELNSDTIKMYADESENPENKLNVSQIDISSPSFLLGDNIHIIDSPGLDACDLEIHEKITMEMLLPTIDICVFLTTVKANSDEINVEKIRIVNEKNKEIILVQNMIDSVEPKIGKNGVIEEDKEVILEKHKKRAENLLKIGTKCENDECKNFKVIQISALNAYKGLIEKEHELYEKSNIDEFISEIYKCIENVMPKINEARGISIKGKIDNIIATDERLLSDDINTYLSSINKEDIDETFKEFKFLKGDILTKIGSMDDMIYKIINEINISDEKELESVNYIIEDINKHNTKIENEILSVVKKCENKKIDIYSKLNLDERYSYSIPSMTYDIVELKHKYIPKKQRVKKHGVFNKGKRFFSNVFDTSWGYEEKTEDEKVIDKENTIIELQNVCNINRVKYINTINEWSKQYVRSINLFYNEVNKREKEFINKKKQDINVPDVKYVHDNLIKIREAIKIQNQNSEQKSYNVDEKEARIVTNKKYKVDYSRNSYNIYKLVNNIVEKNYLVVGNYIHAKQSKILQGEPKKIFWTWDLNVCQSFIFRMCGVYLYDKNIEEIKKNGIFEFEDMLIVYEDGINKIKLYERIKYHYGLNYSLFIIFNGIQIGNSKKHILKNLALNEFIISNNVVTNLVIDSSVEFIHGNSMKELLTEVNALKKELEEECAEGKFGYVLINSKNPIYNITLIEAQEKKKFIISDYKDIKERVFRNILSKGNEEKETIEDILTYYLDYNL
;
A
#
# COMPACT_ATOMS: atom_id res chain seq x y z
N MET A 1 -9.24 4.35 31.58
CA MET A 1 -10.66 4.25 31.16
C MET A 1 -11.38 3.37 32.16
N GLU A 2 -12.37 3.91 32.89
CA GLU A 2 -13.33 3.09 33.62
C GLU A 2 -14.02 2.18 32.60
N LYS A 3 -14.01 0.85 32.83
CA LYS A 3 -14.76 -0.06 31.97
C LYS A 3 -16.22 0.36 32.07
N GLU A 4 -16.81 0.78 30.95
CA GLU A 4 -18.23 1.08 30.90
C GLU A 4 -19.00 -0.22 31.18
N THR A 5 -19.38 -0.44 32.43
CA THR A 5 -19.95 -1.69 32.94
C THR A 5 -21.44 -1.83 32.65
N TYR A 6 -22.07 -0.84 32.00
CA TYR A 6 -23.51 -0.82 31.77
C TYR A 6 -24.02 -2.12 31.14
N ILE A 7 -23.41 -2.55 30.04
CA ILE A 7 -23.83 -3.77 29.33
C ILE A 7 -23.58 -5.03 30.17
N LEU A 8 -22.50 -5.09 30.94
CA LEU A 8 -22.21 -6.20 31.85
C LEU A 8 -23.23 -6.26 33.00
N ASN A 9 -23.65 -5.11 33.52
CA ASN A 9 -24.70 -5.01 34.53
C ASN A 9 -26.03 -5.52 33.98
N VAL A 10 -26.41 -5.11 32.76
CA VAL A 10 -27.61 -5.64 32.08
C VAL A 10 -27.55 -7.17 31.96
N ILE A 11 -26.40 -7.74 31.56
CA ILE A 11 -26.23 -9.20 31.51
C ILE A 11 -26.43 -9.85 32.88
N ASN A 12 -25.88 -9.25 33.94
CA ASN A 12 -26.03 -9.74 35.31
C ASN A 12 -27.47 -9.67 35.80
N ASP A 13 -28.21 -8.60 35.46
CA ASP A 13 -29.63 -8.48 35.78
C ASP A 13 -30.45 -9.58 35.10
N ILE A 14 -30.19 -9.84 33.81
CA ILE A 14 -30.82 -10.95 33.08
C ILE A 14 -30.50 -12.29 33.74
N LYS A 15 -29.22 -12.54 34.06
CA LYS A 15 -28.80 -13.78 34.76
C LYS A 15 -29.50 -13.92 36.11
N GLY A 16 -29.69 -12.84 36.86
CA GLY A 16 -30.44 -12.82 38.11
C GLY A 16 -31.88 -13.27 37.93
N VAL A 17 -32.57 -12.76 36.90
CA VAL A 17 -33.94 -13.20 36.55
C VAL A 17 -33.97 -14.68 36.18
N LEU A 18 -33.02 -15.12 35.34
CA LEU A 18 -32.93 -16.50 34.86
C LEU A 18 -32.37 -17.51 35.87
N THR A 19 -32.01 -17.07 37.09
CA THR A 19 -31.51 -17.95 38.17
C THR A 19 -32.30 -17.85 39.47
N LYS A 20 -33.47 -17.20 39.45
CA LYS A 20 -34.34 -17.00 40.63
C LYS A 20 -34.55 -18.26 41.47
N ASN A 21 -34.79 -19.41 40.83
CA ASN A 21 -34.96 -20.71 41.48
C ASN A 21 -34.45 -21.85 40.58
N ASP A 22 -34.42 -23.08 41.10
CA ASP A 22 -33.90 -24.25 40.38
C ASP A 22 -34.70 -24.58 39.11
N TYR A 23 -36.02 -24.37 39.13
CA TYR A 23 -36.87 -24.58 37.97
C TYR A 23 -36.49 -23.63 36.83
N VAL A 24 -36.43 -22.32 37.11
CA VAL A 24 -36.07 -21.28 36.14
C VAL A 24 -34.65 -21.54 35.62
N LYS A 25 -33.68 -21.75 36.51
CA LYS A 25 -32.29 -22.02 36.11
C LYS A 25 -32.17 -23.21 35.16
N LYS A 26 -32.90 -24.30 35.42
CA LYS A 26 -32.91 -25.49 34.56
C LYS A 26 -33.60 -25.22 33.21
N ARG A 27 -34.69 -24.44 33.22
CA ARG A 27 -35.44 -24.10 32.00
C ARG A 27 -34.66 -23.20 31.03
N TYR A 28 -33.86 -22.28 31.54
CA TYR A 28 -33.11 -21.28 30.75
C TYR A 28 -31.59 -21.56 30.72
N GLU A 29 -31.17 -22.80 30.95
CA GLU A 29 -29.73 -23.16 31.05
C GLU A 29 -28.93 -22.77 29.80
N ASN A 30 -29.49 -22.94 28.61
CA ASN A 30 -28.82 -22.60 27.35
C ASN A 30 -28.74 -21.08 27.15
N ASP A 31 -29.76 -20.34 27.58
CA ASP A 31 -29.74 -18.88 27.58
C ASP A 31 -28.66 -18.34 28.53
N LEU A 32 -28.52 -18.97 29.71
CA LEU A 32 -27.44 -18.68 30.66
C LEU A 32 -26.06 -19.00 30.08
N LYS A 33 -25.89 -20.11 29.36
CA LYS A 33 -24.62 -20.43 28.67
C LYS A 33 -24.27 -19.34 27.65
N TRP A 34 -25.22 -18.95 26.82
CA TRP A 34 -25.04 -17.86 25.85
C TRP A 34 -24.66 -16.53 26.54
N LEU A 35 -25.35 -16.17 27.63
CA LEU A 35 -25.05 -14.95 28.40
C LEU A 35 -23.65 -14.99 29.02
N ASN A 36 -23.22 -16.14 29.55
CA ASN A 36 -21.87 -16.31 30.11
C ASN A 36 -20.78 -16.22 29.03
N GLU A 37 -21.00 -16.76 27.84
CA GLU A 37 -20.10 -16.61 26.70
C GLU A 37 -20.00 -15.13 26.28
N ARG A 38 -21.14 -14.45 26.18
CA ARG A 38 -21.21 -13.04 25.80
C ARG A 38 -20.59 -12.13 26.87
N GLU A 39 -20.79 -12.41 28.14
CA GLU A 39 -20.16 -11.72 29.26
C GLU A 39 -18.63 -11.80 29.16
N LYS A 40 -18.07 -13.00 28.93
CA LYS A 40 -16.63 -13.19 28.75
C LYS A 40 -16.08 -12.37 27.58
N GLN A 41 -16.79 -12.34 26.45
CA GLN A 41 -16.41 -11.55 25.28
C GLN A 41 -16.43 -10.04 25.57
N ILE A 42 -17.52 -9.54 26.16
CA ILE A 42 -17.70 -8.11 26.45
C ILE A 42 -16.74 -7.65 27.56
N ALA A 43 -16.45 -8.50 28.56
CA ALA A 43 -15.53 -8.18 29.64
C ALA A 43 -14.06 -8.00 29.18
N ARG A 44 -13.66 -8.70 28.11
CA ARG A 44 -12.37 -8.49 27.43
C ARG A 44 -12.32 -7.13 26.75
N ASN A 45 -13.45 -6.66 26.23
CA ASN A 45 -13.63 -5.36 25.58
C ASN A 45 -12.57 -5.07 24.50
N THR A 46 -12.24 -6.10 23.71
CA THR A 46 -11.20 -6.03 22.69
C THR A 46 -11.58 -5.02 21.61
N ILE A 47 -10.71 -4.05 21.39
CA ILE A 47 -10.74 -3.11 20.28
C ILE A 47 -9.74 -3.58 19.23
N ARG A 48 -10.19 -3.75 17.99
CA ARG A 48 -9.33 -4.14 16.87
C ARG A 48 -9.04 -2.93 16.00
N ILE A 49 -7.76 -2.64 15.81
CA ILE A 49 -7.28 -1.50 15.02
C ILE A 49 -6.47 -2.05 13.85
N ALA A 50 -6.89 -1.82 12.61
CA ALA A 50 -6.04 -2.15 11.45
C ALA A 50 -5.10 -0.99 11.15
N ILE A 51 -3.83 -1.29 10.86
CA ILE A 51 -2.91 -0.34 10.24
C ILE A 51 -2.89 -0.64 8.75
N MET A 52 -3.52 0.24 7.98
CA MET A 52 -3.59 0.16 6.53
C MET A 52 -2.69 1.23 5.93
N GLY A 53 -1.98 0.93 4.86
CA GLY A 53 -1.17 1.93 4.18
C GLY A 53 -0.41 1.36 2.99
N ILE A 54 -0.08 2.26 2.06
CA ILE A 54 0.72 2.00 0.86
C ILE A 54 1.98 1.19 1.21
N THR A 55 2.42 0.32 0.33
CA THR A 55 3.70 -0.40 0.50
C THR A 55 4.83 0.61 0.74
N SER A 56 5.72 0.29 1.67
CA SER A 56 6.82 1.18 2.10
C SER A 56 6.40 2.47 2.82
N SER A 57 5.15 2.60 3.31
CA SER A 57 4.78 3.74 4.17
C SER A 57 5.36 3.68 5.60
N GLY A 58 6.16 2.65 5.91
CA GLY A 58 6.74 2.39 7.24
C GLY A 58 5.78 1.69 8.21
N LYS A 59 4.79 0.96 7.68
CA LYS A 59 3.81 0.18 8.46
C LYS A 59 4.45 -0.85 9.38
N SER A 60 5.32 -1.73 8.87
CA SER A 60 5.98 -2.75 9.68
C SER A 60 6.87 -2.12 10.76
N THR A 61 7.54 -1.01 10.46
CA THR A 61 8.28 -0.22 11.44
C THR A 61 7.36 0.29 12.55
N LEU A 62 6.21 0.89 12.20
CA LEU A 62 5.24 1.37 13.16
C LEU A 62 4.67 0.22 14.02
N VAL A 63 4.36 -0.93 13.42
CA VAL A 63 3.85 -2.10 14.15
C VAL A 63 4.92 -2.63 15.10
N ASN A 64 6.17 -2.78 14.68
CA ASN A 64 7.28 -3.16 15.58
C ASN A 64 7.46 -2.18 16.74
N THR A 65 7.38 -0.87 16.47
CA THR A 65 7.38 0.17 17.51
C THR A 65 6.25 -0.07 18.52
N ILE A 66 5.02 -0.36 18.06
CA ILE A 66 3.88 -0.64 18.94
C ILE A 66 4.06 -1.96 19.71
N ILE A 67 4.65 -2.99 19.09
CA ILE A 67 5.02 -4.25 19.75
C ILE A 67 6.06 -4.01 20.85
N GLY A 68 6.90 -2.98 20.69
CA GLY A 68 8.05 -2.67 21.53
C GLY A 68 9.27 -3.55 21.25
N GLU A 69 9.24 -4.36 20.19
CA GLU A 69 10.27 -5.34 19.84
C GLU A 69 10.35 -5.55 18.33
N LYS A 70 11.53 -5.95 17.82
CA LYS A 70 11.74 -6.31 16.40
C LYS A 70 11.26 -7.73 16.12
N LEU A 71 9.96 -7.90 15.87
CA LEU A 71 9.32 -9.20 15.60
C LEU A 71 8.86 -9.38 14.15
N LEU A 72 8.41 -8.30 13.51
CA LEU A 72 8.01 -8.31 12.12
C LEU A 72 9.21 -7.92 11.24
N PRO A 73 9.41 -8.56 10.08
CA PRO A 73 10.37 -8.07 9.10
C PRO A 73 10.00 -6.65 8.65
N ILE A 74 11.01 -5.78 8.53
CA ILE A 74 10.82 -4.37 8.15
C ILE A 74 10.41 -4.25 6.66
N ALA A 75 10.83 -5.21 5.83
CA ALA A 75 10.42 -5.37 4.45
C ALA A 75 9.92 -6.81 4.25
N ILE A 76 8.61 -7.01 4.41
CA ILE A 76 7.98 -8.27 3.99
C ILE A 76 7.59 -8.08 2.52
N LYS A 77 8.08 -8.92 1.60
CA LYS A 77 7.39 -9.08 0.31
C LYS A 77 6.10 -9.81 0.68
N PRO A 78 4.91 -9.17 0.59
CA PRO A 78 3.72 -9.71 1.20
C PRO A 78 3.53 -11.15 0.70
N SER A 79 3.72 -12.17 1.57
CA SER A 79 3.19 -13.48 1.20
C SER A 79 1.71 -13.27 1.14
N SER A 80 1.18 -13.54 -0.03
CA SER A 80 -0.18 -13.20 -0.33
C SER A 80 -1.11 -13.69 0.81
N SER A 81 -1.84 -12.76 1.44
CA SER A 81 -3.01 -12.98 2.31
C SER A 81 -2.88 -13.30 3.82
N ILE A 82 -1.71 -13.24 4.47
CA ILE A 82 -1.60 -13.56 5.91
C ILE A 82 -1.87 -12.34 6.80
N ILE A 83 -2.85 -12.48 7.71
CA ILE A 83 -3.16 -11.47 8.73
C ILE A 83 -2.27 -11.70 9.95
N ILE A 84 -1.62 -10.64 10.42
CA ILE A 84 -0.87 -10.67 11.68
C ILE A 84 -1.60 -9.80 12.71
N THR A 85 -2.02 -10.40 13.83
CA THR A 85 -2.62 -9.67 14.94
C THR A 85 -1.62 -9.56 16.08
N CYS A 86 -1.34 -8.36 16.53
CA CYS A 86 -0.43 -8.06 17.63
C CYS A 86 -1.21 -7.56 18.84
N SER A 87 -0.88 -8.06 20.02
CA SER A 87 -1.56 -7.70 21.27
C SER A 87 -0.60 -7.70 22.45
N LYS A 88 -1.06 -7.17 23.58
CA LYS A 88 -0.31 -7.25 24.83
C LYS A 88 -0.47 -8.63 25.46
N GLY A 89 0.64 -9.24 25.85
CA GLY A 89 0.70 -10.56 26.48
C GLY A 89 1.58 -10.57 27.71
N SER A 90 1.34 -11.53 28.62
CA SER A 90 2.26 -11.76 29.76
C SER A 90 3.58 -12.39 29.33
N LYS A 91 3.62 -12.98 28.13
CA LYS A 91 4.78 -13.64 27.53
C LYS A 91 4.96 -13.16 26.11
N ARG A 92 6.20 -13.24 25.64
CA ARG A 92 6.59 -13.11 24.24
C ARG A 92 6.27 -14.42 23.52
N GLN A 93 5.20 -14.43 22.72
CA GLN A 93 4.65 -15.63 22.07
C GLN A 93 4.02 -15.29 20.71
N ALA A 94 4.17 -16.18 19.74
CA ALA A 94 3.40 -16.19 18.50
C ALA A 94 2.64 -17.50 18.35
N VAL A 95 1.38 -17.42 17.93
CA VAL A 95 0.54 -18.57 17.57
C VAL A 95 0.25 -18.52 16.07
N ILE A 96 0.72 -19.52 15.36
CA ILE A 96 0.61 -19.64 13.90
C ILE A 96 -0.52 -20.62 13.61
N TYR A 97 -1.60 -20.10 13.03
CA TYR A 97 -2.76 -20.88 12.66
C TYR A 97 -2.61 -21.37 11.21
N PHE A 98 -2.93 -22.64 11.00
CA PHE A 98 -2.91 -23.27 9.67
C PHE A 98 -4.32 -23.65 9.23
N ARG A 99 -4.53 -23.72 7.92
CA ARG A 99 -5.84 -24.08 7.32
C ARG A 99 -6.13 -25.58 7.40
N ASP A 100 -5.10 -26.39 7.53
CA ASP A 100 -5.09 -27.85 7.36
C ASP A 100 -4.54 -28.63 8.55
N LYS A 101 -3.99 -27.97 9.57
CA LYS A 101 -3.39 -28.60 10.76
C LYS A 101 -3.52 -27.74 12.02
N ASP A 102 -3.13 -28.33 13.16
CA ASP A 102 -3.17 -27.67 14.46
C ASP A 102 -2.21 -26.46 14.54
N PRO A 103 -2.54 -25.45 15.37
CA PRO A 103 -1.70 -24.25 15.51
C PRO A 103 -0.32 -24.56 16.08
N LEU A 104 0.70 -23.86 15.59
CA LEU A 104 2.05 -23.89 16.14
C LEU A 104 2.26 -22.72 17.09
N ILE A 105 2.80 -22.99 18.28
CA ILE A 105 3.16 -21.97 19.27
C ILE A 105 4.68 -21.82 19.27
N VAL A 106 5.16 -20.57 19.15
CA VAL A 106 6.57 -20.18 19.21
C VAL A 106 6.74 -19.18 20.35
N GLU A 107 7.70 -19.40 21.25
CA GLU A 107 7.92 -18.58 22.45
C GLU A 107 9.40 -18.22 22.63
N GLY A 108 9.68 -17.22 23.48
CA GLY A 108 11.05 -16.92 23.92
C GLY A 108 11.96 -16.53 22.77
N GLU A 109 13.23 -16.95 22.78
CA GLU A 109 14.24 -16.57 21.78
C GLU A 109 13.97 -17.14 20.37
N GLU A 110 13.22 -18.24 20.28
CA GLU A 110 12.83 -18.84 19.00
C GLU A 110 11.86 -17.94 18.21
N LEU A 111 11.11 -17.08 18.91
CA LEU A 111 10.30 -16.06 18.26
C LEU A 111 11.20 -14.90 17.83
N ASN A 112 11.42 -14.73 16.53
CA ASN A 112 12.19 -13.60 16.00
C ASN A 112 11.69 -13.24 14.59
N SER A 113 12.25 -12.18 14.03
CA SER A 113 11.89 -11.71 12.69
C SER A 113 12.02 -12.78 11.62
N ASP A 114 13.04 -13.63 11.68
CA ASP A 114 13.28 -14.67 10.67
C ASP A 114 12.25 -15.80 10.79
N THR A 115 11.90 -16.18 12.03
CA THR A 115 10.84 -17.16 12.27
C THR A 115 9.50 -16.68 11.71
N ILE A 116 9.12 -15.41 11.94
CA ILE A 116 7.89 -14.85 11.36
C ILE A 116 7.98 -14.78 9.84
N LYS A 117 9.15 -14.38 9.31
CA LYS A 117 9.41 -14.31 7.86
C LYS A 117 9.15 -15.65 7.17
N MET A 118 9.57 -16.76 7.77
CA MET A 118 9.36 -18.12 7.23
C MET A 118 7.89 -18.45 6.95
N TYR A 119 6.97 -17.88 7.73
CA TYR A 119 5.54 -18.13 7.58
C TYR A 119 4.81 -17.02 6.82
N ALA A 120 5.29 -15.77 6.92
CA ALA A 120 4.57 -14.58 6.48
C ALA A 120 5.13 -13.90 5.22
N ASP A 121 6.31 -14.26 4.73
CA ASP A 121 6.97 -13.59 3.61
C ASP A 121 6.96 -14.44 2.32
N GLU A 122 6.68 -13.80 1.17
CA GLU A 122 6.53 -14.49 -0.12
C GLU A 122 7.84 -15.16 -0.57
N SER A 123 9.00 -14.64 -0.16
CA SER A 123 10.30 -15.23 -0.51
C SER A 123 10.55 -16.57 0.17
N GLU A 124 9.99 -16.78 1.37
CA GLU A 124 10.17 -18.01 2.16
C GLU A 124 8.93 -18.93 2.10
N ASN A 125 7.74 -18.35 1.94
CA ASN A 125 6.45 -19.04 1.82
C ASN A 125 5.70 -18.59 0.55
N PRO A 126 6.22 -18.89 -0.65
CA PRO A 126 5.62 -18.46 -1.91
C PRO A 126 4.23 -19.07 -2.08
N GLU A 127 3.28 -18.25 -2.54
CA GLU A 127 1.86 -18.60 -2.72
C GLU A 127 1.20 -19.20 -1.46
N ASN A 128 1.75 -18.92 -0.28
CA ASN A 128 1.32 -19.48 0.99
C ASN A 128 1.24 -21.03 1.00
N LYS A 129 2.26 -21.70 0.44
CA LYS A 129 2.38 -23.18 0.43
C LYS A 129 2.30 -23.82 1.81
N LEU A 130 2.69 -23.10 2.86
CA LEU A 130 2.57 -23.56 4.25
C LEU A 130 1.13 -23.53 4.78
N ASN A 131 0.15 -23.08 4.01
CA ASN A 131 -1.27 -23.01 4.37
C ASN A 131 -1.54 -22.21 5.65
N VAL A 132 -0.78 -21.14 5.89
CA VAL A 132 -0.95 -20.27 7.06
C VAL A 132 -2.23 -19.45 6.89
N SER A 133 -3.08 -19.40 7.92
CA SER A 133 -4.29 -18.59 7.93
C SER A 133 -4.10 -17.25 8.65
N GLN A 134 -3.39 -17.26 9.77
CA GLN A 134 -3.23 -16.10 10.66
C GLN A 134 -2.03 -16.32 11.59
N ILE A 135 -1.41 -15.22 12.02
CA ILE A 135 -0.38 -15.23 13.05
C ILE A 135 -0.81 -14.26 14.16
N ASP A 136 -0.91 -14.77 15.38
CA ASP A 136 -1.19 -13.96 16.57
C ASP A 136 0.07 -13.79 17.39
N ILE A 137 0.55 -12.55 17.50
CA ILE A 137 1.73 -12.18 18.28
C ILE A 137 1.28 -11.50 19.57
N SER A 138 1.88 -11.91 20.67
CA SER A 138 1.71 -11.28 21.98
C SER A 138 3.06 -10.91 22.58
N SER A 139 3.14 -9.70 23.12
CA SER A 139 4.37 -9.13 23.68
C SER A 139 4.10 -8.44 25.03
N PRO A 140 4.98 -8.60 26.04
CA PRO A 140 4.89 -7.83 27.28
C PRO A 140 5.27 -6.35 27.07
N SER A 141 6.04 -6.06 26.02
CA SER A 141 6.53 -4.72 25.67
C SER A 141 5.55 -3.90 24.84
N PHE A 142 4.36 -4.44 24.56
CA PHE A 142 3.33 -3.80 23.73
C PHE A 142 2.88 -2.46 24.33
N LEU A 143 2.90 -1.40 23.52
CA LEU A 143 2.69 -0.01 23.96
C LEU A 143 1.24 0.32 24.32
N LEU A 144 0.27 -0.39 23.72
CA LEU A 144 -1.15 -0.13 23.92
C LEU A 144 -1.74 -1.00 25.05
N GLY A 145 -2.95 -0.66 25.48
CA GLY A 145 -3.64 -1.35 26.57
C GLY A 145 -3.97 -2.81 26.25
N ASP A 146 -4.18 -3.61 27.30
CA ASP A 146 -4.41 -5.07 27.22
C ASP A 146 -5.64 -5.47 26.39
N ASN A 147 -6.56 -4.54 26.17
CA ASN A 147 -7.77 -4.73 25.37
C ASN A 147 -7.63 -4.22 23.93
N ILE A 148 -6.44 -3.86 23.46
CA ILE A 148 -6.22 -3.33 22.12
C ILE A 148 -5.41 -4.33 21.30
N HIS A 149 -5.93 -4.67 20.12
CA HIS A 149 -5.25 -5.50 19.13
C HIS A 149 -4.92 -4.64 17.91
N ILE A 150 -3.65 -4.65 17.50
CA ILE A 150 -3.21 -4.11 16.21
C ILE A 150 -3.26 -5.21 15.18
N ILE A 151 -3.84 -4.94 14.02
CA ILE A 151 -3.82 -5.84 12.88
C ILE A 151 -2.92 -5.22 11.82
N ASP A 152 -1.83 -5.91 11.52
CA ASP A 152 -1.01 -5.61 10.35
C ASP A 152 -1.67 -6.27 9.13
N SER A 153 -2.14 -5.43 8.22
CA SER A 153 -2.68 -5.89 6.93
C SER A 153 -1.58 -5.88 5.87
N PRO A 154 -1.64 -6.74 4.84
CA PRO A 154 -0.78 -6.57 3.67
C PRO A 154 -0.81 -5.13 3.13
N GLY A 155 0.30 -4.66 2.54
CA GLY A 155 0.43 -3.29 2.02
C GLY A 155 -0.63 -2.97 0.96
N LEU A 156 -1.15 -1.75 1.03
CA LEU A 156 -2.20 -1.27 0.12
C LEU A 156 -1.68 -1.08 -1.32
N ASP A 157 -0.37 -1.03 -1.58
CA ASP A 157 0.15 -0.80 -2.94
C ASP A 157 1.14 -1.90 -3.35
N ALA A 158 0.83 -3.15 -3.05
CA ALA A 158 1.61 -4.24 -3.61
C ALA A 158 1.43 -4.23 -5.14
N CYS A 159 2.55 -4.18 -5.87
CA CYS A 159 2.56 -4.17 -7.33
C CYS A 159 1.67 -5.29 -7.88
N ASP A 160 0.80 -4.94 -8.84
CA ASP A 160 -0.07 -5.86 -9.60
C ASP A 160 -1.29 -6.43 -8.84
N LEU A 161 -1.70 -5.82 -7.70
CA LEU A 161 -2.73 -6.37 -6.79
C LEU A 161 -3.88 -5.43 -6.38
N GLU A 162 -4.28 -4.45 -7.21
CA GLU A 162 -5.30 -3.45 -6.84
C GLU A 162 -6.65 -4.06 -6.39
N ILE A 163 -7.03 -5.23 -6.90
CA ILE A 163 -8.32 -5.86 -6.55
C ILE A 163 -8.21 -6.84 -5.39
N HIS A 164 -7.07 -7.52 -5.25
CA HIS A 164 -6.76 -8.23 -4.02
C HIS A 164 -6.83 -7.30 -2.82
N GLU A 165 -6.30 -6.09 -2.95
CA GLU A 165 -6.36 -5.06 -1.93
C GLU A 165 -7.82 -4.70 -1.59
N LYS A 166 -8.64 -4.38 -2.60
CA LYS A 166 -10.05 -4.05 -2.40
C LYS A 166 -10.83 -5.19 -1.73
N ILE A 167 -10.61 -6.42 -2.16
CA ILE A 167 -11.22 -7.62 -1.55
C ILE A 167 -10.74 -7.78 -0.10
N THR A 168 -9.44 -7.60 0.15
CA THR A 168 -8.84 -7.66 1.50
C THR A 168 -9.47 -6.62 2.41
N MET A 169 -9.62 -5.38 1.95
CA MET A 169 -10.27 -4.31 2.70
C MET A 169 -11.76 -4.63 2.95
N GLU A 170 -12.49 -5.10 1.95
CA GLU A 170 -13.90 -5.49 2.10
C GLU A 170 -14.08 -6.62 3.14
N MET A 171 -13.11 -7.53 3.25
CA MET A 171 -13.11 -8.61 4.26
C MET A 171 -12.60 -8.17 5.63
N LEU A 172 -11.61 -7.27 5.71
CA LEU A 172 -10.93 -6.85 6.94
C LEU A 172 -11.65 -5.69 7.66
N LEU A 173 -12.30 -4.79 6.92
CA LEU A 173 -12.98 -3.63 7.52
C LEU A 173 -14.15 -4.01 8.45
N PRO A 174 -15.03 -4.98 8.13
CA PRO A 174 -16.10 -5.40 9.04
C PRO A 174 -15.58 -5.84 10.43
N THR A 175 -14.35 -6.32 10.46
CA THR A 175 -13.71 -7.03 11.58
C THR A 175 -13.06 -6.11 12.60
N ILE A 176 -12.80 -4.87 12.20
CA ILE A 176 -12.09 -3.85 12.98
C ILE A 176 -13.03 -2.77 13.47
N ASP A 177 -12.58 -2.06 14.50
CA ASP A 177 -13.28 -0.94 15.12
C ASP A 177 -12.70 0.40 14.63
N ILE A 178 -11.38 0.48 14.45
CA ILE A 178 -10.66 1.69 14.03
C ILE A 178 -9.71 1.36 12.87
N CYS A 179 -9.63 2.23 11.88
CA CYS A 179 -8.66 2.16 10.80
C CYS A 179 -7.60 3.26 10.96
N VAL A 180 -6.34 2.86 11.14
CA VAL A 180 -5.19 3.76 11.03
C VAL A 180 -4.72 3.73 9.59
N PHE A 181 -4.96 4.82 8.86
CA PHE A 181 -4.50 4.96 7.49
C PHE A 181 -3.13 5.64 7.47
N LEU A 182 -2.07 4.87 7.22
CA LEU A 182 -0.68 5.29 7.21
C LEU A 182 -0.23 5.68 5.80
N THR A 183 0.12 6.95 5.64
CA THR A 183 0.75 7.50 4.44
C THR A 183 2.10 8.12 4.78
N THR A 184 2.90 8.50 3.79
CA THR A 184 4.15 9.24 4.01
C THR A 184 3.93 10.73 3.78
N VAL A 185 4.76 11.57 4.38
CA VAL A 185 4.77 13.02 4.10
C VAL A 185 5.11 13.33 2.64
N LYS A 186 5.81 12.44 1.93
CA LYS A 186 6.22 12.56 0.52
C LYS A 186 5.43 11.66 -0.45
N ALA A 187 4.19 11.30 -0.12
CA ALA A 187 3.41 10.38 -0.96
C ALA A 187 3.08 10.99 -2.34
N ASN A 188 3.32 10.23 -3.41
CA ASN A 188 3.21 10.69 -4.81
C ASN A 188 1.85 10.43 -5.48
N SER A 189 0.81 10.02 -4.74
CA SER A 189 -0.54 9.85 -5.33
C SER A 189 -1.66 10.16 -4.35
N ASP A 190 -2.20 11.35 -4.47
CA ASP A 190 -3.38 11.80 -3.71
C ASP A 190 -4.64 11.03 -4.11
N GLU A 191 -4.78 10.69 -5.40
CA GLU A 191 -5.95 10.00 -5.95
C GLU A 191 -6.11 8.58 -5.37
N ILE A 192 -5.03 7.80 -5.33
CA ILE A 192 -5.01 6.43 -4.78
C ILE A 192 -5.37 6.45 -3.28
N ASN A 193 -4.82 7.40 -2.53
CA ASN A 193 -5.13 7.56 -1.11
C ASN A 193 -6.60 7.92 -0.88
N VAL A 194 -7.15 8.84 -1.68
CA VAL A 194 -8.56 9.27 -1.60
C VAL A 194 -9.52 8.11 -1.87
N GLU A 195 -9.23 7.28 -2.88
CA GLU A 195 -10.06 6.10 -3.18
C GLU A 195 -10.12 5.14 -1.99
N LYS A 196 -8.98 4.87 -1.34
CA LYS A 196 -8.90 3.94 -0.21
C LYS A 196 -9.59 4.48 1.03
N ILE A 197 -9.39 5.77 1.33
CA ILE A 197 -10.11 6.46 2.41
C ILE A 197 -11.62 6.35 2.20
N ARG A 198 -12.10 6.47 0.95
CA ARG A 198 -13.52 6.31 0.63
C ARG A 198 -14.04 4.91 0.96
N ILE A 199 -13.29 3.85 0.63
CA ILE A 199 -13.67 2.46 0.96
C ILE A 199 -13.81 2.28 2.48
N VAL A 200 -12.87 2.82 3.27
CA VAL A 200 -12.92 2.76 4.73
C VAL A 200 -14.14 3.53 5.27
N ASN A 201 -14.40 4.72 4.73
CA ASN A 201 -15.50 5.58 5.14
C ASN A 201 -16.88 4.96 4.81
N GLU A 202 -17.02 4.31 3.64
CA GLU A 202 -18.24 3.58 3.23
C GLU A 202 -18.64 2.48 4.24
N LYS A 203 -17.69 1.98 5.03
CA LYS A 203 -17.93 0.97 6.08
C LYS A 203 -18.18 1.57 7.46
N ASN A 204 -18.38 2.89 7.55
CA ASN A 204 -18.64 3.63 8.78
C ASN A 204 -17.58 3.38 9.87
N LYS A 205 -16.31 3.19 9.47
CA LYS A 205 -15.19 2.99 10.38
C LYS A 205 -14.55 4.33 10.75
N GLU A 206 -14.13 4.46 12.00
CA GLU A 206 -13.36 5.62 12.45
C GLU A 206 -11.98 5.60 11.78
N ILE A 207 -11.54 6.73 11.22
CA ILE A 207 -10.27 6.82 10.47
C ILE A 207 -9.31 7.76 11.19
N ILE A 208 -8.10 7.28 11.47
CA ILE A 208 -6.97 8.10 11.89
C ILE A 208 -5.99 8.17 10.71
N LEU A 209 -5.80 9.35 10.12
CA LEU A 209 -4.82 9.53 9.05
C LEU A 209 -3.45 9.86 9.67
N VAL A 210 -2.47 9.00 9.44
CA VAL A 210 -1.12 9.14 9.98
C VAL A 210 -0.14 9.38 8.84
N GLN A 211 0.53 10.54 8.87
CA GLN A 211 1.65 10.87 8.00
C GLN A 211 2.96 10.48 8.68
N ASN A 212 3.58 9.42 8.20
CA ASN A 212 4.86 8.93 8.66
C ASN A 212 6.04 9.63 7.95
N MET A 213 7.26 9.37 8.43
CA MET A 213 8.53 9.84 7.89
C MET A 213 8.73 11.35 8.02
N ILE A 214 8.20 11.97 9.08
CA ILE A 214 8.44 13.40 9.34
C ILE A 214 9.93 13.71 9.54
N ASP A 215 10.73 12.72 9.96
CA ASP A 215 12.18 12.82 10.08
C ASP A 215 12.86 13.09 8.73
N SER A 216 12.27 12.65 7.62
CA SER A 216 12.85 12.80 6.28
C SER A 216 12.55 14.13 5.60
N VAL A 217 11.70 14.97 6.20
CA VAL A 217 11.45 16.32 5.69
C VAL A 217 12.66 17.19 5.98
N GLU A 218 13.19 17.75 4.90
CA GLU A 218 14.30 18.69 4.95
C GLU A 218 13.80 20.12 4.76
N PRO A 219 14.44 21.13 5.37
CA PRO A 219 14.16 22.52 5.04
C PRO A 219 14.49 22.81 3.57
N LYS A 220 13.70 23.68 2.93
CA LYS A 220 13.98 24.17 1.57
C LYS A 220 15.11 25.19 1.65
N ILE A 221 16.20 24.89 0.95
CA ILE A 221 17.40 25.72 0.95
C ILE A 221 17.46 26.52 -0.36
N GLY A 222 17.56 27.83 -0.21
CA GLY A 222 17.80 28.80 -1.27
C GLY A 222 19.27 29.04 -1.57
N LYS A 223 19.54 30.03 -2.42
CA LYS A 223 20.91 30.42 -2.81
C LYS A 223 21.79 30.71 -1.58
N ASN A 224 23.05 30.28 -1.63
CA ASN A 224 24.05 30.43 -0.57
C ASN A 224 23.70 29.73 0.76
N GLY A 225 22.83 28.71 0.73
CA GLY A 225 22.45 27.97 1.93
C GLY A 225 21.38 28.64 2.79
N VAL A 226 20.75 29.73 2.35
CA VAL A 226 19.70 30.37 3.16
C VAL A 226 18.48 29.45 3.24
N ILE A 227 17.94 29.20 4.43
CA ILE A 227 16.67 28.47 4.56
C ILE A 227 15.55 29.38 4.07
N GLU A 228 14.91 28.99 2.97
CA GLU A 228 13.76 29.69 2.40
C GLU A 228 12.46 29.21 3.03
N GLU A 229 12.41 27.93 3.40
CA GLU A 229 11.27 27.34 4.07
C GLU A 229 11.73 26.35 5.14
N ASP A 230 11.33 26.60 6.38
CA ASP A 230 11.65 25.74 7.51
C ASP A 230 10.90 24.40 7.42
N LYS A 231 11.50 23.36 8.01
CA LYS A 231 10.91 22.02 8.09
C LYS A 231 9.49 22.02 8.67
N GLU A 232 9.24 22.81 9.72
CA GLU A 232 7.93 22.93 10.37
C GLU A 232 6.87 23.50 9.42
N VAL A 233 7.24 24.49 8.59
CA VAL A 233 6.32 25.09 7.61
C VAL A 233 5.98 24.10 6.51
N ILE A 234 6.97 23.32 6.05
CA ILE A 234 6.78 22.26 5.06
C ILE A 234 5.86 21.17 5.62
N LEU A 235 6.11 20.70 6.84
CA LEU A 235 5.26 19.71 7.52
C LEU A 235 3.82 20.21 7.67
N GLU A 236 3.61 21.47 8.04
CA GLU A 236 2.28 22.07 8.14
C GLU A 236 1.55 22.10 6.78
N LYS A 237 2.26 22.37 5.68
CA LYS A 237 1.69 22.26 4.32
C LYS A 237 1.30 20.82 3.98
N HIS A 238 2.15 19.85 4.28
CA HIS A 238 1.84 18.43 4.07
C HIS A 238 0.66 17.96 4.92
N LYS A 239 0.54 18.45 6.16
CA LYS A 239 -0.59 18.17 7.03
C LYS A 239 -1.89 18.68 6.43
N LYS A 240 -1.92 19.94 5.98
CA LYS A 240 -3.09 20.53 5.29
C LYS A 240 -3.47 19.79 4.02
N ARG A 241 -2.49 19.32 3.25
CA ARG A 241 -2.74 18.46 2.08
C ARG A 241 -3.43 17.17 2.51
N ALA A 242 -2.92 16.47 3.52
CA ALA A 242 -3.53 15.26 4.05
C ALA A 242 -4.94 15.49 4.62
N GLU A 243 -5.17 16.59 5.33
CA GLU A 243 -6.51 16.98 5.80
C GLU A 243 -7.49 17.18 4.64
N ASN A 244 -7.03 17.77 3.54
CA ASN A 244 -7.85 17.91 2.34
C ASN A 244 -8.13 16.56 1.67
N LEU A 245 -7.17 15.64 1.62
CA LEU A 245 -7.40 14.29 1.11
C LEU A 245 -8.46 13.55 1.90
N LEU A 246 -8.41 13.68 3.23
CA LEU A 246 -9.38 13.08 4.12
C LEU A 246 -10.78 13.62 3.82
N LYS A 247 -10.94 14.95 3.70
CA LYS A 247 -12.22 15.59 3.32
C LYS A 247 -12.76 15.10 1.98
N ILE A 248 -11.91 14.99 0.97
CA ILE A 248 -12.30 14.52 -0.37
C ILE A 248 -12.71 13.04 -0.33
N GLY A 249 -11.92 12.21 0.37
CA GLY A 249 -12.16 10.77 0.51
C GLY A 249 -13.46 10.47 1.26
N THR A 250 -13.76 11.22 2.31
CA THR A 250 -14.96 11.04 3.13
C THR A 250 -16.21 11.73 2.57
N LYS A 251 -16.07 12.58 1.54
CA LYS A 251 -17.15 13.41 0.96
C LYS A 251 -17.86 14.29 2.01
N CYS A 252 -17.14 14.76 3.03
CA CYS A 252 -17.72 15.63 4.04
C CYS A 252 -17.77 17.09 3.54
N GLU A 253 -18.97 17.70 3.56
CA GLU A 253 -19.17 19.14 3.36
C GLU A 253 -19.46 19.79 4.73
N ASN A 254 -18.65 20.77 5.16
CA ASN A 254 -18.73 21.50 6.45
C ASN A 254 -18.43 20.69 7.75
N ASP A 255 -18.77 21.29 8.92
CA ASP A 255 -18.36 20.97 10.32
C ASP A 255 -18.54 19.51 10.81
N GLU A 256 -19.10 18.61 9.99
CA GLU A 256 -19.13 17.16 10.26
C GLU A 256 -17.73 16.52 10.25
N CYS A 257 -16.71 17.25 9.78
CA CYS A 257 -15.30 16.82 9.76
C CYS A 257 -14.62 16.77 11.15
N LYS A 258 -15.31 17.11 12.26
CA LYS A 258 -14.70 17.30 13.58
C LYS A 258 -14.06 16.05 14.22
N ASN A 259 -14.29 14.85 13.68
CA ASN A 259 -13.72 13.61 14.21
C ASN A 259 -12.46 13.11 13.51
N PHE A 260 -12.09 13.72 12.38
CA PHE A 260 -10.97 13.24 11.58
C PHE A 260 -9.70 14.00 11.91
N LYS A 261 -8.70 13.31 12.49
CA LYS A 261 -7.40 13.90 12.83
C LYS A 261 -6.29 13.38 11.93
N VAL A 262 -5.46 14.31 11.47
CA VAL A 262 -4.18 14.01 10.82
C VAL A 262 -3.06 14.11 11.85
N ILE A 263 -2.31 13.03 12.02
CA ILE A 263 -1.18 12.93 12.94
C ILE A 263 0.10 12.77 12.13
N GLN A 264 1.16 13.45 12.55
CA GLN A 264 2.46 13.43 11.90
C GLN A 264 3.47 12.77 12.82
N ILE A 265 4.05 11.63 12.40
CA ILE A 265 4.97 10.82 13.21
C ILE A 265 6.26 10.44 12.48
N SER A 266 7.28 10.06 13.24
CA SER A 266 8.42 9.30 12.75
C SER A 266 8.42 7.93 13.44
N ALA A 267 7.88 6.92 12.76
CA ALA A 267 7.91 5.54 13.26
C ALA A 267 9.35 5.04 13.47
N LEU A 268 10.29 5.51 12.64
CA LEU A 268 11.71 5.17 12.73
C LEU A 268 12.36 5.77 14.00
N ASN A 269 12.16 7.05 14.28
CA ASN A 269 12.68 7.66 15.50
C ASN A 269 12.05 7.05 16.75
N ALA A 270 10.76 6.70 16.70
CA ALA A 270 10.10 5.99 17.80
C ALA A 270 10.72 4.59 18.01
N TYR A 271 10.97 3.87 16.92
CA TYR A 271 11.64 2.57 16.93
C TYR A 271 13.04 2.67 17.57
N LYS A 272 13.89 3.58 17.08
CA LYS A 272 15.24 3.79 17.64
C LYS A 272 15.19 4.22 19.11
N GLY A 273 14.25 5.09 19.45
CA GLY A 273 14.08 5.57 20.82
C GLY A 273 13.70 4.49 21.82
N LEU A 274 12.79 3.58 21.43
CA LEU A 274 12.32 2.50 22.31
C LEU A 274 13.23 1.27 22.31
N ILE A 275 13.61 0.80 21.13
CA ILE A 275 14.26 -0.50 20.93
C ILE A 275 15.78 -0.36 21.00
N GLU A 276 16.34 0.71 20.40
CA GLU A 276 17.78 1.00 20.40
C GLU A 276 18.19 1.90 21.59
N LYS A 277 17.22 2.34 22.40
CA LYS A 277 17.39 3.14 23.63
C LYS A 277 17.91 4.56 23.38
N GLU A 278 17.57 5.16 22.24
CA GLU A 278 17.91 6.54 21.88
C GLU A 278 16.83 7.54 22.31
N HIS A 279 16.73 7.85 23.61
CA HIS A 279 15.61 8.62 24.19
C HIS A 279 15.27 9.94 23.49
N GLU A 280 16.25 10.70 22.99
CA GLU A 280 15.99 11.96 22.27
C GLU A 280 15.19 11.77 20.98
N LEU A 281 15.34 10.63 20.31
CA LEU A 281 14.59 10.32 19.10
C LEU A 281 13.13 9.99 19.42
N TYR A 282 12.87 9.36 20.57
CA TYR A 282 11.50 9.08 21.02
C TYR A 282 10.68 10.37 21.14
N GLU A 283 11.21 11.39 21.80
CA GLU A 283 10.52 12.67 21.98
C GLU A 283 10.25 13.37 20.64
N LYS A 284 11.20 13.27 19.69
CA LYS A 284 11.08 13.84 18.33
C LYS A 284 10.18 13.03 17.39
N SER A 285 9.69 11.87 17.83
CA SER A 285 8.92 10.95 16.99
C SER A 285 7.43 11.25 16.90
N ASN A 286 6.89 12.04 17.85
CA ASN A 286 5.45 12.28 18.03
C ASN A 286 4.59 11.02 18.25
N ILE A 287 5.19 9.88 18.64
CA ILE A 287 4.43 8.63 18.84
C ILE A 287 3.41 8.72 19.98
N ASP A 288 3.68 9.52 21.01
CA ASP A 288 2.74 9.75 22.13
C ASP A 288 1.46 10.45 21.66
N GLU A 289 1.55 11.36 20.68
CA GLU A 289 0.35 11.98 20.09
C GLU A 289 -0.50 10.94 19.35
N PHE A 290 0.15 10.03 18.61
CA PHE A 290 -0.52 8.91 17.95
C PHE A 290 -1.24 7.99 18.95
N ILE A 291 -0.56 7.61 20.04
CA ILE A 291 -1.15 6.79 21.10
C ILE A 291 -2.33 7.51 21.76
N SER A 292 -2.18 8.80 22.09
CA SER A 292 -3.26 9.60 22.67
C SER A 292 -4.48 9.65 21.77
N GLU A 293 -4.29 9.78 20.46
CA GLU A 293 -5.40 9.83 19.52
C GLU A 293 -6.10 8.49 19.38
N ILE A 294 -5.37 7.37 19.40
CA ILE A 294 -5.99 6.03 19.46
C ILE A 294 -6.99 5.96 20.62
N TYR A 295 -6.59 6.39 21.82
CA TYR A 295 -7.47 6.34 22.98
C TYR A 295 -8.71 7.24 22.83
N LYS A 296 -8.58 8.42 22.22
CA LYS A 296 -9.74 9.29 21.91
C LYS A 296 -10.69 8.64 20.89
N CYS A 297 -10.15 8.03 19.84
CA CYS A 297 -10.98 7.29 18.89
C CYS A 297 -11.69 6.10 19.54
N ILE A 298 -11.04 5.42 20.50
CA ILE A 298 -11.69 4.37 21.28
C ILE A 298 -12.87 4.94 22.08
N GLU A 299 -12.71 6.09 22.72
CA GLU A 299 -13.80 6.78 23.43
C GLU A 299 -14.96 7.14 22.49
N ASN A 300 -14.67 7.54 21.24
CA ASN A 300 -15.69 7.85 20.23
C ASN A 300 -16.43 6.61 19.69
N VAL A 301 -15.72 5.48 19.55
CA VAL A 301 -16.26 4.25 18.97
C VAL A 301 -16.98 3.39 20.01
N MET A 302 -16.60 3.47 21.29
CA MET A 302 -17.18 2.67 22.36
C MET A 302 -18.71 2.81 22.49
N PRO A 303 -19.33 4.00 22.39
CA PRO A 303 -20.78 4.14 22.40
C PRO A 303 -21.47 3.33 21.29
N LYS A 304 -20.92 3.36 20.06
CA LYS A 304 -21.44 2.58 18.91
C LYS A 304 -21.31 1.07 19.14
N ILE A 305 -20.18 0.63 19.71
CA ILE A 305 -19.97 -0.77 20.08
C ILE A 305 -20.98 -1.20 21.17
N ASN A 306 -21.18 -0.37 22.18
CA ASN A 306 -22.09 -0.67 23.28
C ASN A 306 -23.56 -0.66 22.84
N GLU A 307 -23.92 0.20 21.88
CA GLU A 307 -25.22 0.16 21.23
C GLU A 307 -25.44 -1.17 20.48
N ALA A 308 -24.47 -1.60 19.67
CA ALA A 308 -24.55 -2.89 18.97
C ALA A 308 -24.66 -4.08 19.95
N ARG A 309 -23.93 -4.04 21.06
CA ARG A 309 -24.06 -5.02 22.16
C ARG A 309 -25.45 -4.96 22.80
N GLY A 310 -26.01 -3.77 23.00
CA GLY A 310 -27.36 -3.56 23.52
C GLY A 310 -28.44 -4.14 22.62
N ILE A 311 -28.38 -3.87 21.30
CA ILE A 311 -29.28 -4.44 20.29
C ILE A 311 -29.22 -5.97 20.32
N SER A 312 -28.00 -6.51 20.36
CA SER A 312 -27.77 -7.95 20.46
C SER A 312 -28.42 -8.58 21.70
N ILE A 313 -28.27 -7.96 22.88
CA ILE A 313 -28.86 -8.46 24.13
C ILE A 313 -30.39 -8.32 24.09
N LYS A 314 -30.90 -7.21 23.57
CA LYS A 314 -32.33 -6.99 23.35
C LYS A 314 -32.94 -8.09 22.48
N GLY A 315 -32.30 -8.39 21.34
CA GLY A 315 -32.70 -9.49 20.47
C GLY A 315 -32.66 -10.85 21.16
N LYS A 316 -31.70 -11.09 22.08
CA LYS A 316 -31.70 -12.31 22.89
C LYS A 316 -32.91 -12.37 23.84
N ILE A 317 -33.25 -11.27 24.50
CA ILE A 317 -34.44 -11.18 25.37
C ILE A 317 -35.72 -11.46 24.56
N ASP A 318 -35.86 -10.80 23.40
CA ASP A 318 -37.03 -10.98 22.52
C ASP A 318 -37.19 -12.43 22.09
N ASN A 319 -36.09 -13.12 21.78
CA ASN A 319 -36.10 -14.54 21.46
C ASN A 319 -36.57 -15.41 22.64
N ILE A 320 -36.16 -15.10 23.87
CA ILE A 320 -36.60 -15.83 25.07
C ILE A 320 -38.11 -15.67 25.27
N ILE A 321 -38.59 -14.42 25.22
CA ILE A 321 -40.01 -14.06 25.38
C ILE A 321 -40.86 -14.75 24.32
N ALA A 322 -40.52 -14.56 23.04
CA ALA A 322 -41.28 -15.14 21.93
C ALA A 322 -41.31 -16.68 21.99
N THR A 323 -40.24 -17.31 22.47
CA THR A 323 -40.20 -18.76 22.67
C THR A 323 -41.17 -19.21 23.77
N ASP A 324 -41.22 -18.50 24.91
CA ASP A 324 -42.10 -18.85 26.02
C ASP A 324 -43.57 -18.57 25.71
N GLU A 325 -43.89 -17.44 25.07
CA GLU A 325 -45.25 -17.11 24.61
C GLU A 325 -45.80 -18.20 23.68
N ARG A 326 -44.98 -18.67 22.72
CA ARG A 326 -45.36 -19.76 21.81
C ARG A 326 -45.60 -21.09 22.52
N LEU A 327 -44.80 -21.41 23.53
CA LEU A 327 -44.98 -22.65 24.29
C LEU A 327 -46.24 -22.61 25.18
N LEU A 328 -46.75 -21.42 25.49
CA LEU A 328 -47.99 -21.20 26.23
C LEU A 328 -49.23 -21.14 25.32
N SER A 329 -49.06 -20.89 24.01
CA SER A 329 -50.13 -20.94 23.01
C SER A 329 -50.20 -22.30 22.30
N ASP A 330 -51.39 -22.85 22.09
CA ASP A 330 -51.60 -24.12 21.36
C ASP A 330 -51.32 -24.03 19.84
N ASP A 331 -50.89 -22.86 19.33
CA ASP A 331 -50.69 -22.61 17.91
C ASP A 331 -49.24 -22.93 17.49
N ILE A 332 -49.05 -24.14 16.96
CA ILE A 332 -47.73 -24.74 16.66
C ILE A 332 -47.10 -24.19 15.35
N ASN A 333 -47.82 -23.39 14.56
CA ASN A 333 -47.50 -23.19 13.15
C ASN A 333 -46.64 -21.97 12.77
N THR A 334 -45.84 -21.39 13.67
CA THR A 334 -44.87 -20.35 13.22
C THR A 334 -43.61 -20.31 14.07
N TYR A 335 -42.63 -21.13 13.70
CA TYR A 335 -41.24 -20.90 14.10
C TYR A 335 -40.71 -19.68 13.34
N LEU A 336 -40.89 -18.48 13.90
CA LEU A 336 -40.14 -17.31 13.45
C LEU A 336 -38.90 -17.21 14.34
N SER A 337 -37.85 -17.96 14.00
CA SER A 337 -36.52 -17.35 14.08
C SER A 337 -36.49 -16.28 12.98
N SER A 338 -35.78 -15.17 13.20
CA SER A 338 -35.57 -14.16 12.15
C SER A 338 -34.88 -14.73 10.89
N ILE A 339 -34.26 -15.91 11.03
CA ILE A 339 -33.62 -16.71 9.98
C ILE A 339 -33.89 -18.19 10.24
N ASN A 340 -34.51 -18.89 9.30
CA ASN A 340 -34.69 -20.34 9.31
C ASN A 340 -33.71 -21.04 8.34
N LYS A 341 -33.83 -22.37 8.19
CA LYS A 341 -32.99 -23.12 7.23
C LYS A 341 -33.24 -22.72 5.78
N GLU A 342 -34.47 -22.36 5.42
CA GLU A 342 -34.83 -21.95 4.06
C GLU A 342 -34.16 -20.62 3.68
N ASP A 343 -34.05 -19.67 4.62
CA ASP A 343 -33.34 -18.40 4.42
C ASP A 343 -31.83 -18.62 4.17
N ILE A 344 -31.23 -19.56 4.92
CA ILE A 344 -29.83 -19.97 4.72
C ILE A 344 -29.68 -20.69 3.37
N ASP A 345 -30.62 -21.58 3.03
CA ASP A 345 -30.64 -22.29 1.74
C ASP A 345 -30.74 -21.31 0.57
N GLU A 346 -31.61 -20.29 0.65
CA GLU A 346 -31.76 -19.24 -0.35
C GLU A 346 -30.45 -18.46 -0.52
N THR A 347 -29.86 -18.02 0.59
CA THR A 347 -28.56 -17.32 0.58
C THR A 347 -27.47 -18.19 -0.04
N PHE A 348 -27.45 -19.48 0.28
CA PHE A 348 -26.46 -20.41 -0.25
C PHE A 348 -26.68 -20.73 -1.73
N LYS A 349 -27.94 -20.84 -2.17
CA LYS A 349 -28.31 -20.99 -3.59
C LYS A 349 -27.87 -19.78 -4.40
N GLU A 350 -28.14 -18.58 -3.93
CA GLU A 350 -27.72 -17.36 -4.60
C GLU A 350 -26.19 -17.24 -4.65
N PHE A 351 -25.49 -17.54 -3.56
CA PHE A 351 -24.03 -17.62 -3.56
C PHE A 351 -23.51 -18.60 -4.62
N LYS A 352 -24.08 -19.81 -4.71
CA LYS A 352 -23.71 -20.80 -5.74
C LYS A 352 -23.98 -20.29 -7.15
N PHE A 353 -25.12 -19.62 -7.36
CA PHE A 353 -25.49 -19.03 -8.65
C PHE A 353 -24.49 -17.95 -9.07
N LEU A 354 -24.23 -16.96 -8.21
CA LEU A 354 -23.29 -15.87 -8.48
C LEU A 354 -21.86 -16.38 -8.72
N LYS A 355 -21.44 -17.41 -7.96
CA LYS A 355 -20.17 -18.11 -8.20
C LYS A 355 -20.15 -18.77 -9.58
N GLY A 356 -21.22 -19.45 -9.96
CA GLY A 356 -21.37 -20.09 -11.27
C GLY A 356 -21.30 -19.08 -12.42
N ASP A 357 -21.95 -17.93 -12.27
CA ASP A 357 -21.91 -16.84 -13.25
C ASP A 357 -20.48 -16.33 -13.47
N ILE A 358 -19.72 -16.10 -12.40
CA ILE A 358 -18.31 -15.70 -12.49
C ILE A 358 -17.49 -16.77 -13.19
N LEU A 359 -17.61 -18.04 -12.79
CA LEU A 359 -16.85 -19.13 -13.39
C LEU A 359 -17.17 -19.31 -14.89
N THR A 360 -18.43 -19.06 -15.28
CA THR A 360 -18.84 -19.09 -16.69
C THR A 360 -18.19 -17.96 -17.48
N LYS A 361 -18.10 -16.76 -16.90
CA LYS A 361 -17.42 -15.62 -17.54
C LYS A 361 -15.91 -15.81 -17.63
N ILE A 362 -15.28 -16.37 -16.60
CA ILE A 362 -13.87 -16.79 -16.66
C ILE A 362 -13.69 -17.84 -17.78
N GLY A 363 -14.62 -18.78 -17.91
CA GLY A 363 -14.61 -19.77 -18.99
C GLY A 363 -14.74 -19.15 -20.39
N SER A 364 -15.50 -18.05 -20.54
CA SER A 364 -15.63 -17.33 -21.82
C SER A 364 -14.37 -16.59 -22.26
N MET A 365 -13.32 -16.53 -21.42
CA MET A 365 -12.01 -16.00 -21.82
C MET A 365 -11.39 -16.81 -22.95
N ASP A 366 -11.64 -18.12 -23.03
CA ASP A 366 -11.06 -18.99 -24.07
C ASP A 366 -11.56 -18.56 -25.48
N ASP A 367 -12.84 -18.22 -25.59
CA ASP A 367 -13.44 -17.74 -26.84
C ASP A 367 -12.87 -16.38 -27.26
N MET A 368 -12.64 -15.49 -26.30
CA MET A 368 -12.00 -14.20 -26.52
C MET A 368 -10.55 -14.38 -26.98
N ILE A 369 -9.76 -15.19 -26.26
CA ILE A 369 -8.36 -15.50 -26.60
C ILE A 369 -8.30 -16.06 -28.02
N TYR A 370 -9.19 -17.00 -28.38
CA TYR A 370 -9.25 -17.56 -29.72
C TYR A 370 -9.55 -16.51 -30.80
N LYS A 371 -10.52 -15.62 -30.55
CA LYS A 371 -10.85 -14.52 -31.46
C LYS A 371 -9.65 -13.59 -31.66
N ILE A 372 -8.96 -13.26 -30.59
CA ILE A 372 -7.83 -12.35 -30.58
C ILE A 372 -6.61 -12.95 -31.28
N ILE A 373 -6.32 -14.23 -31.04
CA ILE A 373 -5.25 -14.94 -31.76
C ILE A 373 -5.50 -14.89 -33.27
N ASN A 374 -6.76 -15.05 -33.70
CA ASN A 374 -7.11 -14.90 -35.11
C ASN A 374 -6.90 -13.47 -35.62
N GLU A 375 -7.26 -12.44 -34.85
CA GLU A 375 -7.02 -11.04 -35.20
C GLU A 375 -5.52 -10.72 -35.29
N ILE A 376 -4.70 -11.18 -34.34
CA ILE A 376 -3.23 -11.04 -34.37
C ILE A 376 -2.64 -11.76 -35.60
N ASN A 377 -3.12 -12.96 -35.93
CA ASN A 377 -2.67 -13.71 -37.10
C ASN A 377 -2.97 -12.96 -38.41
N ILE A 378 -4.11 -12.26 -38.50
CA ILE A 378 -4.56 -11.54 -39.70
C ILE A 378 -3.95 -10.12 -39.81
N SER A 379 -3.52 -9.51 -38.70
CA SER A 379 -2.91 -8.16 -38.67
C SER A 379 -1.61 -8.05 -39.49
N ASP A 380 -1.18 -6.85 -39.89
CA ASP A 380 0.14 -6.66 -40.52
C ASP A 380 1.25 -6.64 -39.44
N GLU A 381 2.36 -7.35 -39.66
CA GLU A 381 3.52 -7.37 -38.73
C GLU A 381 4.16 -5.98 -38.55
N LYS A 382 3.83 -5.01 -39.43
CA LYS A 382 4.37 -3.64 -39.44
C LYS A 382 3.45 -2.57 -38.83
N GLU A 383 2.18 -2.87 -38.53
CA GLU A 383 1.23 -1.91 -37.94
C GLU A 383 1.15 -2.08 -36.41
N LEU A 384 2.09 -1.43 -35.71
CA LEU A 384 2.22 -1.48 -34.24
C LEU A 384 0.98 -0.97 -33.47
N GLU A 385 0.21 -0.04 -34.03
CA GLU A 385 -0.97 0.55 -33.35
C GLU A 385 -2.15 -0.44 -33.24
N SER A 386 -2.36 -1.31 -34.24
CA SER A 386 -3.52 -2.21 -34.27
C SER A 386 -3.43 -3.31 -33.20
N VAL A 387 -2.22 -3.84 -32.96
CA VAL A 387 -1.99 -4.91 -31.97
C VAL A 387 -1.92 -4.37 -30.54
N ASN A 388 -1.43 -3.13 -30.35
CA ASN A 388 -1.50 -2.45 -29.05
C ASN A 388 -2.95 -2.27 -28.57
N TYR A 389 -3.87 -1.86 -29.46
CA TYR A 389 -5.29 -1.74 -29.14
C TYR A 389 -5.91 -3.09 -28.72
N ILE A 390 -5.49 -4.18 -29.37
CA ILE A 390 -5.93 -5.54 -29.02
C ILE A 390 -5.48 -5.91 -27.60
N ILE A 391 -4.23 -5.62 -27.22
CA ILE A 391 -3.74 -5.89 -25.86
C ILE A 391 -4.41 -5.01 -24.81
N GLU A 392 -4.65 -3.73 -25.11
CA GLU A 392 -5.42 -2.85 -24.22
C GLU A 392 -6.83 -3.39 -23.97
N ASP A 393 -7.49 -3.95 -24.99
CA ASP A 393 -8.82 -4.55 -24.84
C ASP A 393 -8.80 -5.82 -23.96
N ILE A 394 -7.74 -6.65 -24.04
CA ILE A 394 -7.54 -7.81 -23.15
C ILE A 394 -7.39 -7.36 -21.71
N ASN A 395 -6.50 -6.40 -21.46
CA ASN A 395 -6.24 -5.91 -20.12
C ASN A 395 -7.51 -5.28 -19.53
N LYS A 396 -8.28 -4.54 -20.34
CA LYS A 396 -9.59 -4.02 -19.96
C LYS A 396 -10.61 -5.11 -19.66
N HIS A 397 -10.58 -6.24 -20.38
CA HIS A 397 -11.45 -7.37 -20.11
C HIS A 397 -11.07 -8.08 -18.81
N ASN A 398 -9.78 -8.30 -18.54
CA ASN A 398 -9.28 -8.81 -17.27
C ASN A 398 -9.80 -7.94 -16.12
N THR A 399 -9.63 -6.62 -16.21
CA THR A 399 -10.18 -5.64 -15.24
C THR A 399 -11.69 -5.73 -15.08
N LYS A 400 -12.45 -6.07 -16.14
CA LYS A 400 -13.90 -6.23 -16.05
C LYS A 400 -14.29 -7.46 -15.23
N ILE A 401 -13.71 -8.62 -15.51
CA ILE A 401 -13.96 -9.88 -14.76
C ILE A 401 -13.69 -9.66 -13.28
N GLU A 402 -12.56 -9.01 -13.02
CA GLU A 402 -12.10 -8.59 -11.72
C GLU A 402 -13.09 -7.71 -10.93
N ASN A 403 -13.61 -6.65 -11.55
CA ASN A 403 -14.63 -5.80 -10.93
C ASN A 403 -15.92 -6.57 -10.64
N GLU A 404 -16.27 -7.53 -11.49
CA GLU A 404 -17.43 -8.38 -11.26
C GLU A 404 -17.20 -9.33 -10.07
N ILE A 405 -16.00 -9.94 -9.95
CA ILE A 405 -15.61 -10.72 -8.77
C ILE A 405 -15.77 -9.87 -7.51
N LEU A 406 -15.19 -8.67 -7.49
CA LEU A 406 -15.28 -7.75 -6.35
C LEU A 406 -16.73 -7.42 -6.00
N SER A 407 -17.57 -7.15 -7.00
CA SER A 407 -19.00 -6.83 -6.80
C SER A 407 -19.78 -7.98 -6.15
N VAL A 408 -19.50 -9.23 -6.57
CA VAL A 408 -20.15 -10.42 -6.03
C VAL A 408 -19.65 -10.69 -4.62
N VAL A 409 -18.35 -10.59 -4.37
CA VAL A 409 -17.77 -10.72 -3.03
C VAL A 409 -18.44 -9.71 -2.10
N LYS A 410 -18.48 -8.42 -2.46
CA LYS A 410 -19.13 -7.37 -1.66
C LYS A 410 -20.60 -7.68 -1.37
N LYS A 411 -21.35 -8.15 -2.37
CA LYS A 411 -22.76 -8.53 -2.22
C LYS A 411 -22.94 -9.71 -1.24
N CYS A 412 -22.15 -10.77 -1.41
CA CYS A 412 -22.20 -11.95 -0.56
C CYS A 412 -21.74 -11.64 0.88
N GLU A 413 -20.67 -10.88 1.04
CA GLU A 413 -20.15 -10.47 2.35
C GLU A 413 -21.18 -9.64 3.13
N ASN A 414 -21.87 -8.70 2.49
CA ASN A 414 -22.95 -7.95 3.12
C ASN A 414 -24.11 -8.85 3.59
N LYS A 415 -24.51 -9.85 2.78
CA LYS A 415 -25.55 -10.83 3.18
C LYS A 415 -25.09 -11.71 4.33
N LYS A 416 -23.82 -12.13 4.30
CA LYS A 416 -23.22 -12.90 5.39
C LYS A 416 -23.27 -12.12 6.71
N ILE A 417 -22.88 -10.86 6.70
CA ILE A 417 -22.94 -9.94 7.85
C ILE A 417 -24.38 -9.80 8.37
N ASP A 418 -25.36 -9.63 7.47
CA ASP A 418 -26.78 -9.59 7.84
C ASP A 418 -27.22 -10.87 8.59
N ILE A 419 -26.79 -12.05 8.12
CA ILE A 419 -27.09 -13.32 8.80
C ILE A 419 -26.39 -13.42 10.16
N TYR A 420 -25.12 -13.04 10.27
CA TYR A 420 -24.40 -12.97 11.56
C TYR A 420 -25.17 -12.12 12.56
N SER A 421 -25.64 -10.94 12.13
CA SER A 421 -26.40 -10.01 12.96
C SER A 421 -27.73 -10.61 13.44
N LYS A 422 -28.51 -11.22 12.53
CA LYS A 422 -29.81 -11.84 12.82
C LYS A 422 -29.68 -13.09 13.68
N LEU A 423 -28.60 -13.85 13.51
CA LEU A 423 -28.23 -14.97 14.37
C LEU A 423 -27.48 -14.52 15.63
N ASN A 424 -27.21 -13.24 15.82
CA ASN A 424 -26.53 -12.72 17.00
C ASN A 424 -25.16 -13.38 17.28
N LEU A 425 -24.42 -13.68 16.20
CA LEU A 425 -23.10 -14.28 16.19
C LEU A 425 -22.01 -13.19 16.09
N ASP A 426 -20.81 -13.48 16.60
CA ASP A 426 -19.66 -12.57 16.48
C ASP A 426 -18.93 -12.80 15.15
N GLU A 427 -18.86 -11.75 14.32
CA GLU A 427 -18.22 -11.78 13.00
C GLU A 427 -16.69 -11.86 13.08
N ARG A 428 -16.10 -11.45 14.21
CA ARG A 428 -14.65 -11.20 14.38
C ARG A 428 -13.74 -12.43 14.29
N TYR A 429 -14.28 -13.64 14.13
CA TYR A 429 -13.52 -14.90 14.13
C TYR A 429 -13.49 -15.64 12.78
N SER A 430 -13.91 -14.99 11.68
CA SER A 430 -14.04 -15.64 10.37
C SER A 430 -13.07 -15.08 9.31
N TYR A 431 -11.75 -15.30 9.43
CA TYR A 431 -10.81 -14.79 8.40
C TYR A 431 -9.81 -15.82 7.88
N SER A 432 -9.82 -15.95 6.55
CA SER A 432 -8.60 -16.07 5.74
C SER A 432 -8.83 -15.20 4.51
N ILE A 433 -7.89 -14.32 4.19
CA ILE A 433 -7.96 -13.54 2.96
C ILE A 433 -7.54 -14.47 1.80
N PRO A 434 -8.18 -14.41 0.63
CA PRO A 434 -7.67 -15.09 -0.55
C PRO A 434 -6.57 -14.25 -1.23
N SER A 435 -5.51 -14.92 -1.69
CA SER A 435 -4.46 -14.33 -2.53
C SER A 435 -4.97 -14.11 -3.96
N MET A 436 -4.69 -12.93 -4.54
CA MET A 436 -4.95 -12.62 -5.95
C MET A 436 -3.76 -11.85 -6.51
N THR A 437 -3.02 -12.46 -7.44
CA THR A 437 -2.08 -11.76 -8.35
C THR A 437 -2.55 -11.97 -9.78
N TYR A 438 -2.07 -11.17 -10.73
CA TYR A 438 -2.21 -11.47 -12.16
C TYR A 438 -1.06 -10.85 -12.94
N ASP A 439 -0.75 -11.46 -14.08
CA ASP A 439 0.34 -11.05 -14.96
C ASP A 439 -0.28 -10.29 -16.15
N ILE A 440 0.42 -9.27 -16.66
CA ILE A 440 -0.06 -8.46 -17.78
C ILE A 440 0.52 -9.02 -19.08
N VAL A 441 -0.29 -9.04 -20.14
CA VAL A 441 0.19 -9.49 -21.46
C VAL A 441 1.04 -8.39 -22.09
N GLU A 442 2.27 -8.72 -22.47
CA GLU A 442 3.21 -7.82 -23.14
C GLU A 442 3.47 -8.21 -24.59
N LEU A 443 3.70 -7.20 -25.43
CA LEU A 443 4.08 -7.38 -26.83
C LEU A 443 5.53 -7.86 -26.97
N LYS A 444 5.72 -9.01 -27.61
CA LYS A 444 7.05 -9.51 -27.94
C LYS A 444 7.44 -9.04 -29.34
N HIS A 445 8.72 -8.75 -29.53
CA HIS A 445 9.26 -8.17 -30.76
C HIS A 445 10.40 -9.02 -31.29
N LYS A 446 10.52 -9.11 -32.62
CA LYS A 446 11.62 -9.76 -33.34
C LYS A 446 12.23 -8.79 -34.34
N TYR A 447 13.48 -9.02 -34.69
CA TYR A 447 14.23 -8.18 -35.63
C TYR A 447 14.40 -8.92 -36.95
N ILE A 448 13.94 -8.33 -38.06
CA ILE A 448 14.08 -8.91 -39.40
C ILE A 448 15.04 -8.05 -40.24
N PRO A 449 16.06 -8.64 -40.89
CA PRO A 449 17.02 -7.89 -41.70
C PRO A 449 16.36 -7.33 -42.97
N LYS A 450 16.33 -6.00 -43.10
CA LYS A 450 15.80 -5.30 -44.28
C LYS A 450 16.94 -4.79 -45.14
N LYS A 451 16.99 -5.24 -46.40
CA LYS A 451 17.95 -4.71 -47.39
C LYS A 451 17.47 -3.34 -47.90
N GLN A 452 18.15 -2.27 -47.49
CA GLN A 452 17.91 -0.94 -48.02
C GLN A 452 19.04 -0.51 -48.96
N ARG A 453 18.65 0.09 -50.10
CA ARG A 453 19.59 0.64 -51.08
C ARG A 453 19.84 2.11 -50.74
N VAL A 454 20.97 2.38 -50.08
CA VAL A 454 21.35 3.73 -49.67
C VAL A 454 22.19 4.39 -50.77
N LYS A 455 21.89 5.66 -51.08
CA LYS A 455 22.57 6.42 -52.13
C LYS A 455 23.97 6.83 -51.68
N LYS A 456 25.04 6.44 -52.39
CA LYS A 456 26.42 6.86 -52.09
C LYS A 456 26.58 8.39 -52.26
N HIS A 457 27.04 9.10 -51.22
CA HIS A 457 27.21 10.57 -51.26
C HIS A 457 28.49 11.01 -52.00
N GLY A 458 28.46 12.21 -52.61
CA GLY A 458 29.56 12.82 -53.39
C GLY A 458 29.12 13.35 -54.76
N VAL A 459 29.67 14.49 -55.20
CA VAL A 459 29.31 15.18 -56.46
C VAL A 459 29.53 14.29 -57.69
N PHE A 460 30.55 13.43 -57.64
CA PHE A 460 30.88 12.42 -58.66
C PHE A 460 29.84 11.28 -58.78
N ASN A 461 29.04 11.05 -57.73
CA ASN A 461 28.02 9.98 -57.68
C ASN A 461 26.61 10.46 -58.07
N LYS A 462 26.40 11.77 -58.33
CA LYS A 462 25.16 12.31 -58.93
C LYS A 462 25.11 12.05 -60.44
N GLY A 463 26.24 12.22 -61.14
CA GLY A 463 26.34 11.95 -62.58
C GLY A 463 26.14 10.46 -62.94
N LYS A 464 26.58 9.55 -62.07
CA LYS A 464 26.44 8.09 -62.27
C LYS A 464 25.00 7.56 -62.18
N ARG A 465 24.08 8.30 -61.52
CA ARG A 465 22.66 7.92 -61.43
C ARG A 465 21.86 8.25 -62.69
N PHE A 466 22.40 9.13 -63.55
CA PHE A 466 21.77 9.52 -64.81
C PHE A 466 21.97 8.48 -65.92
N PHE A 467 22.95 7.59 -65.77
CA PHE A 467 23.30 6.53 -66.75
C PHE A 467 22.86 5.11 -66.33
N SER A 468 22.03 4.97 -65.28
CA SER A 468 21.63 3.65 -64.74
C SER A 468 20.76 2.80 -65.66
N ASN A 469 20.27 3.36 -66.77
CA ASN A 469 19.51 2.61 -67.78
C ASN A 469 20.41 1.96 -68.85
N VAL A 470 21.72 2.24 -68.85
CA VAL A 470 22.67 1.78 -69.88
C VAL A 470 23.73 0.82 -69.32
N PHE A 471 23.96 0.78 -68.00
CA PHE A 471 24.89 -0.15 -67.35
C PHE A 471 24.27 -0.80 -66.10
N ASP A 472 24.88 -1.91 -65.67
CA ASP A 472 24.39 -2.84 -64.67
C ASP A 472 23.87 -2.17 -63.38
N THR A 473 22.74 -2.67 -62.87
CA THR A 473 21.87 -2.02 -61.87
C THR A 473 22.49 -1.82 -60.47
N SER A 474 23.73 -2.26 -60.26
CA SER A 474 24.51 -2.14 -59.02
C SER A 474 25.29 -0.81 -58.88
N TRP A 475 25.27 0.04 -59.91
CA TRP A 475 26.06 1.28 -59.95
C TRP A 475 25.35 2.50 -59.34
N GLY A 476 25.66 2.83 -58.08
CA GLY A 476 25.30 4.11 -57.43
C GLY A 476 24.62 3.99 -56.06
N TYR A 477 24.28 2.78 -55.65
CA TYR A 477 23.68 2.45 -54.36
C TYR A 477 24.61 1.50 -53.58
N GLU A 478 24.56 1.54 -52.26
CA GLU A 478 25.18 0.58 -51.35
C GLU A 478 24.05 -0.19 -50.66
N GLU A 479 24.10 -1.52 -50.70
CA GLU A 479 23.14 -2.34 -49.98
C GLU A 479 23.56 -2.38 -48.51
N LYS A 480 22.79 -1.70 -47.66
CA LYS A 480 22.97 -1.71 -46.22
C LYS A 480 21.84 -2.55 -45.63
N THR A 481 22.21 -3.50 -44.78
CA THR A 481 21.25 -4.36 -44.08
C THR A 481 21.04 -3.74 -42.70
N GLU A 482 19.83 -3.24 -42.43
CA GLU A 482 19.44 -2.72 -41.12
C GLU A 482 18.27 -3.56 -40.61
N ASP A 483 18.31 -3.91 -39.33
CA ASP A 483 17.31 -4.76 -38.69
C ASP A 483 16.05 -3.93 -38.38
N GLU A 484 14.91 -4.34 -38.94
CA GLU A 484 13.61 -3.72 -38.70
C GLU A 484 12.93 -4.43 -37.53
N LYS A 485 12.63 -3.70 -36.43
CA LYS A 485 11.85 -4.21 -35.29
C LYS A 485 10.42 -4.44 -35.75
N VAL A 486 9.99 -5.69 -35.79
CA VAL A 486 8.62 -6.09 -36.12
C VAL A 486 8.03 -6.86 -34.95
N ILE A 487 6.70 -6.98 -34.92
CA ILE A 487 6.02 -7.75 -33.87
C ILE A 487 6.37 -9.23 -34.04
N ASP A 488 6.79 -9.86 -32.95
CA ASP A 488 6.92 -11.31 -32.90
C ASP A 488 5.57 -11.93 -32.57
N LYS A 489 4.76 -12.16 -33.60
CA LYS A 489 3.41 -12.70 -33.44
C LYS A 489 3.39 -14.04 -32.72
N GLU A 490 4.34 -14.93 -33.01
CA GLU A 490 4.38 -16.26 -32.39
C GLU A 490 4.67 -16.16 -30.90
N ASN A 491 5.73 -15.43 -30.51
CA ASN A 491 6.04 -15.25 -29.10
C ASN A 491 5.00 -14.38 -28.36
N THR A 492 4.35 -13.43 -29.03
CA THR A 492 3.25 -12.64 -28.45
C THR A 492 2.01 -13.52 -28.20
N ILE A 493 1.68 -14.45 -29.12
CA ILE A 493 0.59 -15.40 -28.92
C ILE A 493 0.90 -16.37 -27.77
N ILE A 494 2.14 -16.86 -27.69
CA ILE A 494 2.59 -17.72 -26.59
C ILE A 494 2.47 -16.98 -25.25
N GLU A 495 2.95 -15.75 -25.16
CA GLU A 495 2.84 -14.93 -23.95
C GLU A 495 1.38 -14.70 -23.56
N LEU A 496 0.55 -14.32 -24.53
CA LEU A 496 -0.88 -14.08 -24.33
C LEU A 496 -1.59 -15.33 -23.78
N GLN A 497 -1.33 -16.49 -24.35
CA GLN A 497 -1.88 -17.75 -23.86
C GLN A 497 -1.38 -18.08 -22.46
N ASN A 498 -0.08 -17.92 -22.21
CA ASN A 498 0.52 -18.21 -20.90
C ASN A 498 -0.06 -17.32 -19.81
N VAL A 499 -0.03 -16.00 -20.00
CA VAL A 499 -0.53 -15.01 -19.04
C VAL A 499 -2.01 -15.20 -18.78
N CYS A 500 -2.84 -15.36 -19.82
CA CYS A 500 -4.27 -15.58 -19.64
C CYS A 500 -4.58 -16.90 -18.92
N ASN A 501 -3.83 -17.98 -19.20
CA ASN A 501 -3.97 -19.25 -18.50
C ASN A 501 -3.58 -19.11 -17.01
N ILE A 502 -2.46 -18.44 -16.73
CA ILE A 502 -2.00 -18.18 -15.36
C ILE A 502 -3.05 -17.36 -14.62
N ASN A 503 -3.52 -16.25 -15.20
CA ASN A 503 -4.54 -15.38 -14.59
C ASN A 503 -5.84 -16.14 -14.31
N ARG A 504 -6.29 -16.96 -15.26
CA ARG A 504 -7.45 -17.83 -15.07
C ARG A 504 -7.29 -18.77 -13.88
N VAL A 505 -6.14 -19.44 -13.77
CA VAL A 505 -5.84 -20.31 -12.62
C VAL A 505 -5.88 -19.50 -11.32
N LYS A 506 -5.27 -18.32 -11.29
CA LYS A 506 -5.26 -17.42 -10.13
C LYS A 506 -6.68 -16.97 -9.73
N TYR A 507 -7.53 -16.57 -10.68
CA TYR A 507 -8.94 -16.22 -10.42
C TYR A 507 -9.74 -17.39 -9.85
N ILE A 508 -9.62 -18.58 -10.46
CA ILE A 508 -10.33 -19.79 -10.01
C ILE A 508 -9.89 -20.17 -8.59
N ASN A 509 -8.58 -20.16 -8.32
CA ASN A 509 -8.04 -20.47 -7.01
C ASN A 509 -8.57 -19.49 -5.94
N THR A 510 -8.59 -18.19 -6.26
CA THR A 510 -9.16 -17.17 -5.38
C THR A 510 -10.62 -17.44 -5.05
N ILE A 511 -11.45 -17.64 -6.07
CA ILE A 511 -12.88 -17.88 -5.89
C ILE A 511 -13.09 -19.14 -5.06
N ASN A 512 -12.25 -20.16 -5.25
CA ASN A 512 -12.30 -21.39 -4.46
C ASN A 512 -11.91 -21.15 -3.00
N GLU A 513 -10.85 -20.40 -2.72
CA GLU A 513 -10.45 -20.06 -1.36
C GLU A 513 -11.51 -19.22 -0.64
N TRP A 514 -12.00 -18.15 -1.27
CA TRP A 514 -13.13 -17.37 -0.76
C TRP A 514 -14.36 -18.26 -0.54
N SER A 515 -14.68 -19.13 -1.50
CA SER A 515 -15.81 -20.05 -1.41
C SER A 515 -15.71 -21.02 -0.25
N LYS A 516 -14.50 -21.52 0.07
CA LYS A 516 -14.29 -22.39 1.24
C LYS A 516 -14.65 -21.62 2.53
N GLN A 517 -14.25 -20.35 2.64
CA GLN A 517 -14.56 -19.53 3.81
C GLN A 517 -16.05 -19.18 3.91
N TYR A 518 -16.67 -18.82 2.79
CA TYR A 518 -18.09 -18.55 2.77
C TYR A 518 -18.90 -19.78 3.20
N VAL A 519 -18.53 -20.97 2.71
CA VAL A 519 -19.15 -22.25 3.11
C VAL A 519 -18.94 -22.54 4.61
N ARG A 520 -17.78 -22.23 5.17
CA ARG A 520 -17.56 -22.36 6.63
C ARG A 520 -18.53 -21.48 7.43
N SER A 521 -18.76 -20.24 6.99
CA SER A 521 -19.75 -19.35 7.62
C SER A 521 -21.17 -19.90 7.49
N ILE A 522 -21.55 -20.40 6.31
CA ILE A 522 -22.85 -21.05 6.10
C ILE A 522 -23.04 -22.26 7.04
N ASN A 523 -22.01 -23.08 7.22
CA ASN A 523 -22.06 -24.21 8.16
C ASN A 523 -22.21 -23.75 9.61
N LEU A 524 -21.55 -22.66 10.01
CA LEU A 524 -21.75 -22.06 11.33
C LEU A 524 -23.21 -21.62 11.52
N PHE A 525 -23.83 -21.01 10.49
CA PHE A 525 -25.23 -20.61 10.54
C PHE A 525 -26.17 -21.81 10.70
N TYR A 526 -25.97 -22.88 9.92
CA TYR A 526 -26.76 -24.12 10.09
C TYR A 526 -26.57 -24.73 11.47
N ASN A 527 -25.34 -24.75 12.00
CA ASN A 527 -25.06 -25.29 13.32
C ASN A 527 -25.78 -24.50 14.41
N GLU A 528 -25.79 -23.17 14.32
CA GLU A 528 -26.50 -22.30 15.25
C GLU A 528 -28.02 -22.46 15.16
N VAL A 529 -28.59 -22.52 13.95
CA VAL A 529 -30.04 -22.77 13.76
C VAL A 529 -30.42 -24.16 14.29
N ASN A 530 -29.66 -25.20 13.97
CA ASN A 530 -29.88 -26.56 14.48
C ASN A 530 -29.77 -26.63 16.01
N LYS A 531 -28.82 -25.88 16.59
CA LYS A 531 -28.67 -25.76 18.04
C LYS A 531 -29.95 -25.16 18.64
N ARG A 532 -30.44 -24.04 18.11
CA ARG A 532 -31.69 -23.39 18.58
C ARG A 532 -32.92 -24.29 18.44
N GLU A 533 -33.06 -25.02 17.35
CA GLU A 533 -34.14 -25.99 17.17
C GLU A 533 -34.11 -27.09 18.26
N LYS A 534 -32.92 -27.65 18.53
CA LYS A 534 -32.75 -28.65 19.61
C LYS A 534 -33.06 -28.06 20.98
N GLU A 535 -32.60 -26.85 21.25
CA GLU A 535 -32.88 -26.12 22.50
C GLU A 535 -34.39 -25.90 22.69
N PHE A 536 -35.10 -25.48 21.63
CA PHE A 536 -36.55 -25.32 21.64
C PHE A 536 -37.28 -26.64 21.93
N ILE A 537 -36.94 -27.72 21.23
CA ILE A 537 -37.53 -29.05 21.45
C ILE A 537 -37.29 -29.52 22.90
N ASN A 538 -36.08 -29.33 23.42
CA ASN A 538 -35.75 -29.69 24.79
C ASN A 538 -36.55 -28.86 25.80
N LYS A 539 -36.72 -27.55 25.56
CA LYS A 539 -37.52 -26.66 26.41
C LYS A 539 -39.01 -26.99 26.36
N LYS A 540 -39.53 -27.46 25.23
CA LYS A 540 -40.91 -27.95 25.05
C LYS A 540 -41.21 -29.24 25.83
N LYS A 541 -40.22 -30.13 26.00
CA LYS A 541 -40.36 -31.39 26.76
C LYS A 541 -40.37 -31.20 28.28
N GLN A 542 -40.00 -30.02 28.78
CA GLN A 542 -39.98 -29.72 30.20
C GLN A 542 -41.36 -29.27 30.67
N ASP A 543 -41.75 -29.65 31.89
CA ASP A 543 -42.98 -29.16 32.52
C ASP A 543 -42.98 -27.63 32.62
N ILE A 544 -44.12 -27.00 32.36
CA ILE A 544 -44.27 -25.54 32.35
C ILE A 544 -44.87 -25.06 33.68
N ASN A 545 -44.07 -24.38 34.51
CA ASN A 545 -44.53 -23.65 35.68
C ASN A 545 -44.90 -22.23 35.24
N VAL A 546 -46.19 -22.01 34.99
CA VAL A 546 -46.72 -20.75 34.44
C VAL A 546 -46.38 -19.53 35.32
N PRO A 547 -46.53 -19.55 36.66
CA PRO A 547 -46.08 -18.44 37.51
C PRO A 547 -44.62 -18.04 37.34
N ASP A 548 -43.71 -19.00 37.26
CA ASP A 548 -42.29 -18.73 37.10
C ASP A 548 -41.92 -18.23 35.70
N VAL A 549 -42.54 -18.80 34.65
CA VAL A 549 -42.37 -18.29 33.27
C VAL A 549 -42.90 -16.86 33.13
N LYS A 550 -44.06 -16.56 33.73
CA LYS A 550 -44.61 -15.20 33.76
C LYS A 550 -43.70 -14.22 34.51
N TYR A 551 -43.11 -14.64 35.63
CA TYR A 551 -42.12 -13.85 36.34
C TYR A 551 -40.92 -13.50 35.44
N VAL A 552 -40.38 -14.48 34.71
CA VAL A 552 -39.24 -14.24 33.80
C VAL A 552 -39.65 -13.26 32.71
N HIS A 553 -40.78 -13.52 32.05
CA HIS A 553 -41.33 -12.66 31.01
C HIS A 553 -41.42 -11.18 31.45
N ASP A 554 -42.12 -10.92 32.56
CA ASP A 554 -42.40 -9.55 33.02
C ASP A 554 -41.11 -8.81 33.43
N ASN A 555 -40.13 -9.50 34.01
CA ASN A 555 -38.85 -8.88 34.37
C ASN A 555 -37.93 -8.68 33.16
N LEU A 556 -37.92 -9.61 32.21
CA LEU A 556 -37.16 -9.46 30.98
C LEU A 556 -37.68 -8.30 30.12
N ILE A 557 -39.00 -8.08 30.04
CA ILE A 557 -39.56 -6.90 29.37
C ILE A 557 -39.06 -5.60 30.00
N LYS A 558 -39.07 -5.51 31.33
CA LYS A 558 -38.56 -4.32 32.03
C LYS A 558 -37.08 -4.07 31.73
N ILE A 559 -36.26 -5.12 31.76
CA ILE A 559 -34.84 -5.02 31.40
C ILE A 559 -34.70 -4.58 29.95
N ARG A 560 -35.44 -5.20 29.03
CA ARG A 560 -35.44 -4.89 27.59
C ARG A 560 -35.75 -3.42 27.30
N GLU A 561 -36.73 -2.85 27.99
CA GLU A 561 -37.14 -1.45 27.86
C GLU A 561 -36.13 -0.48 28.49
N ALA A 562 -35.38 -0.94 29.50
CA ALA A 562 -34.31 -0.16 30.13
C ALA A 562 -32.99 -0.16 29.34
N ILE A 563 -32.84 -1.01 28.31
CA ILE A 563 -31.67 -0.99 27.42
C ILE A 563 -31.68 0.30 26.59
N LYS A 564 -30.73 1.20 26.86
CA LYS A 564 -30.55 2.46 26.13
C LYS A 564 -30.03 2.15 24.73
N ILE A 565 -30.85 2.44 23.72
CA ILE A 565 -30.45 2.48 22.31
C ILE A 565 -30.51 3.96 21.92
N GLN A 566 -29.39 4.55 21.50
CA GLN A 566 -29.36 5.95 21.11
C GLN A 566 -29.96 6.06 19.70
N ASN A 567 -31.20 6.51 19.58
CA ASN A 567 -31.74 6.87 18.27
C ASN A 567 -30.84 7.96 17.67
N GLN A 568 -30.15 7.65 16.57
CA GLN A 568 -29.46 8.63 15.74
C GLN A 568 -30.50 9.58 15.11
N ASN A 569 -30.93 10.56 15.89
CA ASN A 569 -31.56 11.82 15.51
C ASN A 569 -31.89 12.60 16.79
N SER A 570 -30.88 13.18 17.44
CA SER A 570 -31.01 14.42 18.23
C SER A 570 -29.66 14.83 18.85
N GLU A 571 -29.20 15.99 18.39
CA GLU A 571 -28.45 17.01 19.14
C GLU A 571 -27.24 16.53 19.96
N GLN A 572 -26.08 16.61 19.30
CA GLN A 572 -24.79 16.77 19.96
C GLN A 572 -24.89 17.94 20.94
N LYS A 573 -24.69 17.65 22.23
CA LYS A 573 -24.42 18.67 23.24
C LYS A 573 -23.20 19.46 22.80
N SER A 574 -23.42 20.72 22.45
CA SER A 574 -22.38 21.70 22.22
C SER A 574 -21.56 21.85 23.50
N TYR A 575 -20.33 21.33 23.48
CA TYR A 575 -19.29 21.86 24.34
C TYR A 575 -18.82 23.16 23.68
N ASN A 576 -19.28 24.29 24.22
CA ASN A 576 -18.67 25.59 23.97
C ASN A 576 -17.26 25.56 24.54
N VAL A 577 -16.30 25.22 23.70
CA VAL A 577 -14.90 25.60 23.90
C VAL A 577 -14.76 26.98 23.28
N ASP A 578 -14.43 27.97 24.10
CA ASP A 578 -14.22 29.36 23.68
C ASP A 578 -13.22 29.43 22.50
N GLU A 579 -13.74 29.66 21.30
CA GLU A 579 -13.02 29.87 20.05
C GLU A 579 -12.26 31.22 19.98
N LYS A 580 -11.77 31.73 21.11
CA LYS A 580 -11.14 33.06 21.20
C LYS A 580 -9.65 33.11 21.51
N GLU A 581 -8.93 31.99 21.44
CA GLU A 581 -7.45 32.01 21.51
C GLU A 581 -6.73 31.33 20.33
N ALA A 582 -7.42 30.95 19.25
CA ALA A 582 -6.80 30.30 18.08
C ALA A 582 -6.51 31.25 16.90
N ARG A 583 -6.27 32.54 17.15
CA ARG A 583 -5.84 33.52 16.13
C ARG A 583 -4.91 34.56 16.71
N ILE A 584 -3.65 34.20 16.95
CA ILE A 584 -2.44 34.99 16.65
C ILE A 584 -1.28 33.98 16.60
N VAL A 585 -1.01 33.42 15.42
CA VAL A 585 0.37 33.08 15.06
C VAL A 585 0.66 33.89 13.81
N THR A 586 0.82 35.19 14.03
CA THR A 586 1.49 36.06 13.07
C THR A 586 2.91 35.54 12.88
N ASN A 587 3.37 35.56 11.62
CA ASN A 587 4.75 35.38 11.18
C ASN A 587 5.78 35.89 12.24
N LYS A 588 6.16 35.04 13.18
CA LYS A 588 7.41 35.25 13.91
C LYS A 588 8.49 34.77 12.96
N LYS A 589 9.02 35.71 12.16
CA LYS A 589 10.40 35.60 11.69
C LYS A 589 11.24 35.42 12.96
N TYR A 590 11.62 34.18 13.28
CA TYR A 590 12.62 33.94 14.28
C TYR A 590 13.90 34.60 13.79
N LYS A 591 14.24 35.77 14.35
CA LYS A 591 15.61 36.27 14.28
C LYS A 591 16.43 35.32 15.13
N VAL A 592 16.98 34.29 14.50
CA VAL A 592 18.05 33.50 15.11
C VAL A 592 19.27 34.43 15.14
N ASP A 593 19.64 34.89 16.33
CA ASP A 593 20.91 35.59 16.54
C ASP A 593 22.04 34.54 16.47
N TYR A 594 22.57 34.33 15.27
CA TYR A 594 23.77 33.53 15.07
C TYR A 594 24.98 34.45 15.05
N SER A 595 26.08 34.01 15.66
CA SER A 595 27.34 34.74 15.55
C SER A 595 27.76 34.82 14.07
N ARG A 596 28.41 35.92 13.67
CA ARG A 596 28.97 36.06 12.33
C ARG A 596 29.91 34.90 11.98
N ASN A 597 30.59 34.33 12.97
CA ASN A 597 31.45 33.17 12.82
C ASN A 597 30.64 31.90 12.48
N SER A 598 29.54 31.64 13.20
CA SER A 598 28.65 30.51 12.93
C SER A 598 28.06 30.57 11.52
N TYR A 599 27.63 31.75 11.07
CA TYR A 599 27.16 31.97 9.69
C TYR A 599 28.25 31.77 8.65
N ASN A 600 29.46 32.29 8.90
CA ASN A 600 30.59 32.10 7.99
C ASN A 600 31.00 30.63 7.88
N ILE A 601 31.00 29.88 8.99
CA ILE A 601 31.26 28.44 9.01
C ILE A 601 30.17 27.70 8.24
N TYR A 602 28.89 28.01 8.50
CA TYR A 602 27.76 27.44 7.77
C TYR A 602 27.88 27.68 6.25
N LYS A 603 28.20 28.91 5.85
CA LYS A 603 28.41 29.26 4.44
C LYS A 603 29.61 28.52 3.83
N LEU A 604 30.72 28.40 4.58
CA LEU A 604 31.90 27.66 4.14
C LEU A 604 31.58 26.18 3.92
N VAL A 605 30.89 25.53 4.87
CA VAL A 605 30.50 24.12 4.78
C VAL A 605 29.58 23.88 3.58
N ASN A 606 28.54 24.70 3.41
CA ASN A 606 27.65 24.58 2.24
C ASN A 606 28.38 24.82 0.92
N ASN A 607 29.29 25.79 0.86
CA ASN A 607 30.11 26.01 -0.34
C ASN A 607 31.02 24.81 -0.67
N ILE A 608 31.54 24.10 0.34
CA ILE A 608 32.33 22.88 0.13
C ILE A 608 31.43 21.79 -0.47
N VAL A 609 30.24 21.58 0.10
CA VAL A 609 29.26 20.59 -0.39
C VAL A 609 28.85 20.90 -1.84
N GLU A 610 28.46 22.15 -2.12
CA GLU A 610 28.04 22.61 -3.45
C GLU A 610 29.15 22.40 -4.49
N LYS A 611 30.40 22.79 -4.17
CA LYS A 611 31.53 22.58 -5.08
C LYS A 611 31.81 21.10 -5.37
N ASN A 612 31.70 20.22 -4.37
CA ASN A 612 31.88 18.78 -4.59
C ASN A 612 30.77 18.21 -5.48
N TYR A 613 29.53 18.67 -5.31
CA TYR A 613 28.42 18.29 -6.18
C TYR A 613 28.58 18.78 -7.62
N LEU A 614 29.06 20.01 -7.83
CA LEU A 614 29.38 20.51 -9.17
C LEU A 614 30.50 19.68 -9.84
N VAL A 615 31.48 19.19 -9.07
CA VAL A 615 32.49 18.26 -9.60
C VAL A 615 31.84 16.95 -10.06
N VAL A 616 30.88 16.41 -9.30
CA VAL A 616 30.12 15.21 -9.69
C VAL A 616 29.34 15.47 -10.98
N GLY A 617 28.60 16.57 -11.07
CA GLY A 617 27.85 16.94 -12.27
C GLY A 617 28.74 17.10 -13.51
N ASN A 618 29.85 17.81 -13.38
CA ASN A 618 30.83 17.99 -14.45
C ASN A 618 31.48 16.68 -14.89
N TYR A 619 31.76 15.78 -13.95
CA TYR A 619 32.31 14.44 -14.25
C TYR A 619 31.33 13.61 -15.09
N ILE A 620 30.06 13.56 -14.67
CA ILE A 620 29.01 12.83 -15.38
C ILE A 620 28.83 13.40 -16.79
N HIS A 621 28.74 14.73 -16.91
CA HIS A 621 28.64 15.42 -18.20
C HIS A 621 29.80 15.05 -19.13
N ALA A 622 31.04 15.17 -18.65
CA ALA A 622 32.23 14.85 -19.45
C ALA A 622 32.30 13.37 -19.88
N LYS A 623 31.83 12.45 -19.05
CA LYS A 623 31.75 11.02 -19.39
C LYS A 623 30.69 10.76 -20.45
N GLN A 624 29.53 11.37 -20.33
CA GLN A 624 28.43 11.18 -21.26
C GLN A 624 28.67 11.86 -22.61
N SER A 625 29.36 13.01 -22.63
CA SER A 625 29.80 13.63 -23.88
C SER A 625 30.71 12.70 -24.70
N LYS A 626 31.55 11.89 -24.03
CA LYS A 626 32.37 10.86 -24.69
C LYS A 626 31.53 9.71 -25.23
N ILE A 627 30.54 9.24 -24.46
CA ILE A 627 29.64 8.15 -24.84
C ILE A 627 28.73 8.55 -26.02
N LEU A 628 28.31 9.81 -26.07
CA LEU A 628 27.41 10.35 -27.09
C LEU A 628 28.14 11.03 -28.26
N GLN A 629 29.47 11.17 -28.18
CA GLN A 629 30.32 11.82 -29.17
C GLN A 629 29.85 13.25 -29.52
N GLY A 630 29.49 14.04 -28.50
CA GLY A 630 29.02 15.41 -28.62
C GLY A 630 28.66 16.00 -27.26
N GLU A 631 28.23 17.26 -27.21
CA GLU A 631 27.75 17.90 -25.97
C GLU A 631 26.24 17.64 -25.82
N PRO A 632 25.81 16.74 -24.90
CA PRO A 632 24.40 16.44 -24.72
C PRO A 632 23.70 17.52 -23.91
N LYS A 633 22.44 17.80 -24.24
CA LYS A 633 21.55 18.59 -23.36
C LYS A 633 21.16 17.75 -22.13
N LYS A 634 20.97 18.37 -20.98
CA LYS A 634 20.50 17.68 -19.76
C LYS A 634 18.98 17.65 -19.77
N ILE A 635 18.38 16.49 -19.48
CA ILE A 635 16.93 16.38 -19.32
C ILE A 635 16.60 15.73 -17.98
N PHE A 636 15.73 16.38 -17.22
CA PHE A 636 15.26 15.93 -15.92
C PHE A 636 13.80 15.50 -16.04
N TRP A 637 13.56 14.20 -15.95
CA TRP A 637 12.22 13.62 -16.00
C TRP A 637 11.75 13.33 -14.58
N THR A 638 10.62 13.93 -14.17
CA THR A 638 10.18 13.87 -12.77
C THR A 638 8.67 13.89 -12.59
N TRP A 639 8.25 13.37 -11.44
CA TRP A 639 6.89 13.48 -10.90
C TRP A 639 6.84 14.35 -9.63
N ASP A 640 7.99 14.87 -9.17
CA ASP A 640 8.07 15.77 -8.01
C ASP A 640 9.03 16.94 -8.32
N LEU A 641 8.46 18.13 -8.47
CA LEU A 641 9.21 19.34 -8.78
C LEU A 641 10.13 19.81 -7.65
N ASN A 642 9.78 19.59 -6.39
CA ASN A 642 10.62 20.02 -5.26
C ASN A 642 11.90 19.19 -5.19
N VAL A 643 11.74 17.88 -5.40
CA VAL A 643 12.82 16.90 -5.49
C VAL A 643 13.74 17.22 -6.68
N CYS A 644 13.14 17.44 -7.85
CA CYS A 644 13.86 17.79 -9.07
C CYS A 644 14.64 19.11 -8.93
N GLN A 645 14.02 20.14 -8.36
CA GLN A 645 14.69 21.41 -8.08
C GLN A 645 15.92 21.23 -7.20
N SER A 646 15.82 20.43 -6.14
CA SER A 646 16.93 20.14 -5.23
C SER A 646 18.07 19.42 -5.94
N PHE A 647 17.74 18.44 -6.81
CA PHE A 647 18.74 17.70 -7.58
C PHE A 647 19.44 18.58 -8.64
N ILE A 648 18.68 19.41 -9.38
CA ILE A 648 19.23 20.36 -10.37
C ILE A 648 20.17 21.36 -9.68
N PHE A 649 19.77 21.89 -8.53
CA PHE A 649 20.61 22.81 -7.76
C PHE A 649 21.93 22.14 -7.36
N ARG A 650 21.87 20.91 -6.84
CA ARG A 650 23.08 20.15 -6.48
C ARG A 650 23.96 19.90 -7.70
N MET A 651 23.42 19.26 -8.74
CA MET A 651 24.22 18.79 -9.88
C MET A 651 24.68 19.88 -10.84
N CYS A 652 23.90 20.95 -10.99
CA CYS A 652 24.14 21.99 -12.00
C CYS A 652 24.40 23.37 -11.39
N GLY A 653 24.18 23.58 -10.08
CA GLY A 653 24.27 24.90 -9.46
C GLY A 653 23.16 25.87 -9.91
N VAL A 654 22.12 25.36 -10.57
CA VAL A 654 21.02 26.17 -11.10
C VAL A 654 19.86 26.18 -10.13
N TYR A 655 19.34 27.36 -9.84
CA TYR A 655 18.23 27.56 -8.91
C TYR A 655 16.98 27.98 -9.68
N LEU A 656 15.90 27.19 -9.56
CA LEU A 656 14.60 27.48 -10.16
C LEU A 656 13.74 28.33 -9.19
N TYR A 657 13.32 29.51 -9.61
CA TYR A 657 12.47 30.39 -8.80
C TYR A 657 11.00 29.97 -8.87
N ASP A 658 10.16 30.43 -7.92
CA ASP A 658 8.74 30.07 -7.87
C ASP A 658 7.99 30.33 -9.19
N LYS A 659 8.33 31.40 -9.91
CA LYS A 659 7.78 31.69 -11.23
C LYS A 659 8.11 30.59 -12.25
N ASN A 660 9.32 30.02 -12.21
CA ASN A 660 9.69 28.90 -13.07
C ASN A 660 8.88 27.65 -12.70
N ILE A 661 8.69 27.39 -11.40
CA ILE A 661 7.90 26.24 -10.91
C ILE A 661 6.43 26.36 -11.34
N GLU A 662 5.81 27.54 -11.23
CA GLU A 662 4.45 27.78 -11.70
C GLU A 662 4.32 27.56 -13.21
N GLU A 663 5.33 27.98 -13.98
CA GLU A 663 5.38 27.76 -15.42
C GLU A 663 5.49 26.27 -15.76
N ILE A 664 6.35 25.52 -15.07
CA ILE A 664 6.48 24.07 -15.24
C ILE A 664 5.16 23.37 -14.91
N LYS A 665 4.50 23.70 -13.79
CA LYS A 665 3.20 23.12 -13.42
C LYS A 665 2.12 23.38 -14.45
N LYS A 666 2.14 24.55 -15.08
CA LYS A 666 1.18 24.94 -16.12
C LYS A 666 1.44 24.24 -17.46
N ASN A 667 2.71 24.05 -17.80
CA ASN A 667 3.12 23.63 -19.14
C ASN A 667 3.56 22.16 -19.25
N GLY A 668 3.86 21.51 -18.14
CA GLY A 668 4.46 20.16 -18.06
C GLY A 668 5.90 20.07 -18.55
N ILE A 669 6.40 21.08 -19.27
CA ILE A 669 7.76 21.13 -19.82
C ILE A 669 8.33 22.53 -19.71
N PHE A 670 9.63 22.63 -19.43
CA PHE A 670 10.34 23.90 -19.32
C PHE A 670 11.79 23.76 -19.80
N GLU A 671 12.19 24.62 -20.73
CA GLU A 671 13.56 24.67 -21.25
C GLU A 671 14.28 25.89 -20.67
N PHE A 672 15.50 25.68 -20.16
CA PHE A 672 16.36 26.71 -19.63
C PHE A 672 17.82 26.40 -19.95
N GLU A 673 18.47 27.26 -20.73
CA GLU A 673 19.84 27.07 -21.21
C GLU A 673 20.04 25.71 -21.91
N ASP A 674 20.91 24.84 -21.41
CA ASP A 674 21.15 23.49 -21.92
C ASP A 674 20.32 22.41 -21.21
N MET A 675 19.31 22.81 -20.43
CA MET A 675 18.47 21.93 -19.62
C MET A 675 17.01 21.91 -20.06
N LEU A 676 16.41 20.73 -19.98
CA LEU A 676 14.99 20.49 -20.20
C LEU A 676 14.40 19.80 -18.96
N ILE A 677 13.29 20.31 -18.44
CA ILE A 677 12.58 19.71 -17.31
C ILE A 677 11.23 19.21 -17.82
N VAL A 678 10.95 17.93 -17.61
CA VAL A 678 9.67 17.28 -17.94
C VAL A 678 8.98 16.88 -16.64
N TYR A 679 7.80 17.43 -16.41
CA TYR A 679 6.94 17.19 -15.25
C TYR A 679 5.62 16.56 -15.70
N GLU A 680 5.51 15.26 -15.43
CA GLU A 680 4.39 14.41 -15.89
C GLU A 680 3.09 14.62 -15.11
N ASP A 681 3.19 15.07 -13.85
CA ASP A 681 2.04 15.23 -12.95
C ASP A 681 1.36 16.60 -13.12
N GLY A 682 1.65 17.31 -14.22
CA GLY A 682 1.07 18.59 -14.62
C GLY A 682 -0.10 18.44 -15.62
N ILE A 683 -0.98 19.45 -15.68
CA ILE A 683 -2.25 19.37 -16.45
C ILE A 683 -2.03 19.18 -17.97
N ASN A 684 -2.85 18.28 -18.56
CA ASN A 684 -2.99 17.91 -19.97
C ASN A 684 -1.79 17.21 -20.62
N LYS A 685 -1.70 15.88 -20.39
CA LYS A 685 -0.70 14.97 -20.96
C LYS A 685 -0.60 15.00 -22.48
N ILE A 686 -1.72 15.19 -23.20
CA ILE A 686 -1.71 15.27 -24.67
C ILE A 686 -0.86 16.45 -25.12
N LYS A 687 -1.06 17.63 -24.52
CA LYS A 687 -0.25 18.83 -24.83
C LYS A 687 1.20 18.67 -24.42
N LEU A 688 1.47 17.98 -23.32
CA LEU A 688 2.84 17.65 -22.91
C LEU A 688 3.53 16.81 -23.99
N TYR A 689 2.89 15.75 -24.44
CA TYR A 689 3.44 14.83 -25.44
C TYR A 689 3.66 15.52 -26.80
N GLU A 690 2.74 16.38 -27.24
CA GLU A 690 2.94 17.22 -28.42
C GLU A 690 4.19 18.10 -28.30
N ARG A 691 4.45 18.66 -27.11
CA ARG A 691 5.61 19.52 -26.87
C ARG A 691 6.92 18.73 -26.83
N ILE A 692 6.91 17.53 -26.25
CA ILE A 692 8.09 16.65 -26.17
C ILE A 692 8.60 16.29 -27.57
N LYS A 693 7.71 16.15 -28.57
CA LYS A 693 8.09 15.84 -29.96
C LYS A 693 8.98 16.90 -30.62
N TYR A 694 8.94 18.16 -30.18
CA TYR A 694 9.87 19.20 -30.66
C TYR A 694 11.33 18.99 -30.21
N HIS A 695 11.54 18.07 -29.28
CA HIS A 695 12.84 17.79 -28.68
C HIS A 695 13.47 16.48 -29.18
N TYR A 696 12.94 15.86 -30.25
CA TYR A 696 13.46 14.63 -30.85
C TYR A 696 14.70 14.85 -31.73
N GLY A 697 15.50 13.79 -31.93
CA GLY A 697 16.68 13.80 -32.80
C GLY A 697 17.91 14.51 -32.22
N LEU A 698 17.98 14.69 -30.89
CA LEU A 698 19.11 15.32 -30.20
C LEU A 698 19.84 14.36 -29.25
N ASN A 699 21.03 14.78 -28.80
CA ASN A 699 21.80 14.05 -27.79
C ASN A 699 21.39 14.51 -26.38
N TYR A 700 21.01 13.58 -25.50
CA TYR A 700 20.60 13.89 -24.14
C TYR A 700 21.31 13.10 -23.05
N SER A 701 21.56 13.79 -21.95
CA SER A 701 21.85 13.23 -20.63
C SER A 701 20.53 13.19 -19.86
N LEU A 702 19.89 12.02 -19.82
CA LEU A 702 18.59 11.84 -19.17
C LEU A 702 18.77 11.47 -17.71
N PHE A 703 18.08 12.19 -16.83
CA PHE A 703 17.98 11.91 -15.40
C PHE A 703 16.52 11.60 -15.08
N ILE A 704 16.23 10.32 -14.85
CA ILE A 704 14.91 9.88 -14.39
C ILE A 704 14.93 9.97 -12.86
N ILE A 705 14.18 10.92 -12.31
CA ILE A 705 14.12 11.15 -10.87
C ILE A 705 12.86 10.53 -10.31
N PHE A 706 13.01 9.56 -9.42
CA PHE A 706 11.91 8.79 -8.87
C PHE A 706 12.04 8.57 -7.37
N ASN A 707 10.91 8.31 -6.72
CA ASN A 707 10.88 8.05 -5.29
C ASN A 707 11.34 6.61 -5.01
N GLY A 708 12.44 6.48 -4.25
CA GLY A 708 13.00 5.19 -3.84
C GLY A 708 12.12 4.43 -2.85
N ILE A 709 11.39 5.12 -1.96
CA ILE A 709 10.48 4.49 -0.99
C ILE A 709 9.45 3.64 -1.73
N GLN A 710 8.89 4.20 -2.79
CA GLN A 710 7.86 3.57 -3.61
C GLN A 710 8.45 2.97 -4.89
N ILE A 711 9.64 2.36 -4.82
CA ILE A 711 10.36 1.85 -6.01
C ILE A 711 9.49 0.95 -6.90
N GLY A 712 8.64 0.10 -6.32
CA GLY A 712 7.71 -0.73 -7.09
C GLY A 712 6.72 0.08 -7.93
N ASN A 713 6.12 1.13 -7.35
CA ASN A 713 5.22 2.02 -8.09
C ASN A 713 6.00 2.88 -9.09
N SER A 714 7.15 3.44 -8.68
CA SER A 714 8.06 4.19 -9.55
C SER A 714 8.45 3.37 -10.78
N LYS A 715 8.78 2.09 -10.60
CA LYS A 715 9.12 1.15 -11.66
C LYS A 715 7.97 0.98 -12.67
N LYS A 716 6.74 0.77 -12.21
CA LYS A 716 5.53 0.70 -13.07
C LYS A 716 5.35 2.00 -13.85
N HIS A 717 5.47 3.15 -13.18
CA HIS A 717 5.33 4.46 -13.83
C HIS A 717 6.43 4.74 -14.85
N ILE A 718 7.64 4.25 -14.64
CA ILE A 718 8.77 4.45 -15.56
C ILE A 718 8.63 3.52 -16.78
N LEU A 719 8.50 2.21 -16.57
CA LEU A 719 8.45 1.20 -17.65
C LEU A 719 7.21 1.38 -18.54
N LYS A 720 6.05 1.69 -17.96
CA LYS A 720 4.79 1.87 -18.73
C LYS A 720 4.62 3.28 -19.30
N ASN A 721 5.60 4.17 -19.15
CA ASN A 721 5.47 5.53 -19.69
C ASN A 721 5.82 5.53 -21.18
N LEU A 722 4.78 5.51 -22.01
CA LEU A 722 4.89 5.57 -23.47
C LEU A 722 5.66 6.80 -23.96
N ALA A 723 5.47 7.97 -23.35
CA ALA A 723 6.16 9.19 -23.78
C ALA A 723 7.65 9.18 -23.42
N LEU A 724 8.00 8.64 -22.24
CA LEU A 724 9.40 8.42 -21.85
C LEU A 724 10.08 7.43 -22.78
N ASN A 725 9.41 6.30 -23.07
CA ASN A 725 9.94 5.28 -23.97
C ASN A 725 10.08 5.82 -25.41
N GLU A 726 9.07 6.52 -25.93
CA GLU A 726 9.12 7.17 -27.24
C GLU A 726 10.25 8.23 -27.28
N PHE A 727 10.44 8.99 -26.21
CA PHE A 727 11.52 9.96 -26.10
C PHE A 727 12.91 9.31 -26.10
N ILE A 728 13.10 8.21 -25.36
CA ILE A 728 14.37 7.46 -25.32
C ILE A 728 14.68 6.87 -26.71
N ILE A 729 13.68 6.30 -27.38
CA ILE A 729 13.84 5.70 -28.72
C ILE A 729 14.10 6.76 -29.79
N SER A 730 13.48 7.94 -29.67
CA SER A 730 13.57 9.01 -30.67
C SER A 730 14.82 9.90 -30.54
N ASN A 731 15.71 9.59 -29.59
CA ASN A 731 16.90 10.39 -29.27
C ASN A 731 18.12 9.51 -28.98
N ASN A 732 19.31 10.09 -29.05
CA ASN A 732 20.54 9.41 -28.60
C ASN A 732 20.79 9.79 -27.14
N VAL A 733 20.38 8.93 -26.22
CA VAL A 733 20.29 9.24 -24.78
C VAL A 733 21.27 8.41 -23.96
N VAL A 734 21.86 9.01 -22.92
CA VAL A 734 22.43 8.26 -21.78
C VAL A 734 21.52 8.41 -20.57
N THR A 735 20.95 7.29 -20.11
CA THR A 735 19.96 7.26 -19.03
C THR A 735 20.61 7.09 -17.67
N ASN A 736 20.33 8.02 -16.75
CA ASN A 736 20.73 7.99 -15.35
C ASN A 736 19.50 7.82 -14.48
N LEU A 737 19.61 6.99 -13.46
CA LEU A 737 18.56 6.73 -12.49
C LEU A 737 18.88 7.50 -11.22
N VAL A 738 17.98 8.38 -10.80
CA VAL A 738 18.17 9.25 -9.63
C VAL A 738 17.16 8.88 -8.57
N ILE A 739 17.66 8.25 -7.50
CA ILE A 739 16.87 7.81 -6.36
C ILE A 739 16.66 9.00 -5.41
N ASP A 740 15.41 9.41 -5.25
CA ASP A 740 14.99 10.34 -4.20
C ASP A 740 14.44 9.61 -2.96
N SER A 741 14.25 10.34 -1.86
CA SER A 741 13.88 9.78 -0.55
C SER A 741 14.90 8.74 -0.06
N SER A 742 16.18 9.10 -0.18
CA SER A 742 17.30 8.25 0.25
C SER A 742 17.56 8.31 1.74
N VAL A 743 17.14 9.38 2.42
CA VAL A 743 17.33 9.56 3.87
C VAL A 743 16.72 8.38 4.63
N GLU A 744 15.56 7.91 4.18
CA GLU A 744 14.81 6.81 4.77
C GLU A 744 15.59 5.49 4.70
N PHE A 745 16.29 5.22 3.60
CA PHE A 745 17.13 4.03 3.43
C PHE A 745 18.48 4.14 4.12
N ILE A 746 19.04 5.34 4.18
CA ILE A 746 20.26 5.67 4.92
C ILE A 746 20.01 5.45 6.42
N HIS A 747 18.97 6.06 6.98
CA HIS A 747 18.65 5.93 8.40
C HIS A 747 18.20 4.51 8.80
N GLY A 748 17.62 3.77 7.86
CA GLY A 748 17.14 2.40 8.04
C GLY A 748 18.17 1.31 7.80
N ASN A 749 19.41 1.65 7.42
CA ASN A 749 20.46 0.70 7.00
C ASN A 749 19.95 -0.31 5.95
N SER A 750 19.23 0.21 4.94
CA SER A 750 18.57 -0.57 3.89
C SER A 750 19.05 -0.19 2.49
N MET A 751 20.22 0.46 2.37
CA MET A 751 20.72 0.93 1.08
C MET A 751 21.03 -0.22 0.10
N LYS A 752 21.53 -1.36 0.59
CA LYS A 752 21.80 -2.54 -0.24
C LYS A 752 20.54 -3.09 -0.91
N GLU A 753 19.43 -3.16 -0.17
CA GLU A 753 18.14 -3.63 -0.68
C GLU A 753 17.60 -2.67 -1.75
N LEU A 754 17.65 -1.36 -1.48
CA LEU A 754 17.24 -0.33 -2.44
C LEU A 754 18.04 -0.43 -3.74
N LEU A 755 19.37 -0.55 -3.67
CA LEU A 755 20.21 -0.68 -4.85
C LEU A 755 19.91 -1.95 -5.64
N THR A 756 19.55 -3.04 -4.97
CA THR A 756 19.14 -4.30 -5.61
C THR A 756 17.88 -4.10 -6.45
N GLU A 757 16.83 -3.50 -5.88
CA GLU A 757 15.56 -3.23 -6.59
C GLU A 757 15.74 -2.19 -7.72
N VAL A 758 16.55 -1.14 -7.51
CA VAL A 758 16.84 -0.14 -8.55
C VAL A 758 17.64 -0.73 -9.70
N ASN A 759 18.57 -1.65 -9.42
CA ASN A 759 19.32 -2.33 -10.47
C ASN A 759 18.46 -3.35 -11.24
N ALA A 760 17.44 -3.94 -10.61
CA ALA A 760 16.42 -4.70 -11.34
C ALA A 760 15.65 -3.81 -12.32
N LEU A 761 15.17 -2.64 -11.88
CA LEU A 761 14.56 -1.64 -12.76
C LEU A 761 15.51 -1.24 -13.92
N LYS A 762 16.80 -1.04 -13.62
CA LYS A 762 17.81 -0.72 -14.64
C LYS A 762 17.88 -1.80 -15.73
N LYS A 763 17.95 -3.08 -15.33
CA LYS A 763 18.01 -4.21 -16.28
C LYS A 763 16.76 -4.29 -17.15
N GLU A 764 15.58 -4.12 -16.56
CA GLU A 764 14.33 -4.17 -17.32
C GLU A 764 14.24 -3.01 -18.33
N LEU A 765 14.68 -1.81 -17.95
CA LEU A 765 14.79 -0.71 -18.91
C LEU A 765 15.83 -0.99 -20.02
N GLU A 766 16.94 -1.66 -19.70
CA GLU A 766 17.93 -2.11 -20.69
C GLU A 766 17.33 -3.10 -21.70
N GLU A 767 16.45 -4.00 -21.23
CA GLU A 767 15.76 -4.99 -22.06
C GLU A 767 14.66 -4.39 -22.94
N GLU A 768 13.85 -3.47 -22.42
CA GLU A 768 12.77 -2.80 -23.17
C GLU A 768 13.31 -1.80 -24.20
N CYS A 769 14.37 -1.06 -23.84
CA CYS A 769 15.00 -0.05 -24.67
C CYS A 769 16.20 -0.65 -25.39
N ALA A 770 15.96 -1.42 -26.47
CA ALA A 770 16.94 -2.21 -27.24
C ALA A 770 18.22 -1.50 -27.76
N GLU A 771 18.43 -0.21 -27.48
CA GLU A 771 19.63 0.57 -27.81
C GLU A 771 20.07 1.55 -26.69
N GLY A 772 19.49 1.44 -25.48
CA GLY A 772 19.69 2.40 -24.40
C GLY A 772 21.09 2.38 -23.79
N LYS A 773 21.84 3.48 -23.89
CA LYS A 773 23.10 3.65 -23.15
C LYS A 773 22.77 4.02 -21.71
N PHE A 774 23.24 3.24 -20.74
CA PHE A 774 23.06 3.57 -19.32
C PHE A 774 24.26 4.32 -18.75
N GLY A 775 23.95 5.35 -17.97
CA GLY A 775 24.87 6.08 -17.13
C GLY A 775 24.87 5.51 -15.71
N TYR A 776 24.70 6.40 -14.72
CA TYR A 776 24.84 6.05 -13.32
C TYR A 776 23.49 5.91 -12.61
N VAL A 777 23.46 5.01 -11.64
CA VAL A 777 22.54 5.08 -10.50
C VAL A 777 23.10 6.10 -9.51
N LEU A 778 22.28 7.08 -9.16
CA LEU A 778 22.60 8.22 -8.31
C LEU A 778 21.56 8.33 -7.20
N ILE A 779 21.95 9.00 -6.13
CA ILE A 779 21.11 9.31 -4.98
C ILE A 779 20.99 10.83 -4.84
N ASN A 780 19.77 11.33 -4.68
CA ASN A 780 19.48 12.72 -4.40
C ASN A 780 19.64 13.06 -2.90
N SER A 781 20.86 12.89 -2.38
CA SER A 781 21.22 13.26 -1.00
C SER A 781 21.84 14.66 -0.91
N LYS A 782 21.96 15.23 0.29
CA LYS A 782 22.77 16.44 0.53
C LYS A 782 24.26 16.16 0.56
N ASN A 783 24.67 14.93 0.84
CA ASN A 783 26.07 14.57 0.95
C ASN A 783 26.56 13.94 -0.38
N PRO A 784 27.45 14.62 -1.15
CA PRO A 784 27.90 14.11 -2.45
C PRO A 784 28.76 12.85 -2.33
N ILE A 785 29.22 12.50 -1.11
CA ILE A 785 30.07 11.32 -0.91
C ILE A 785 29.40 10.02 -1.36
N TYR A 786 28.07 9.94 -1.25
CA TYR A 786 27.32 8.77 -1.69
C TYR A 786 27.38 8.62 -3.22
N ASN A 787 27.18 9.70 -3.97
CA ASN A 787 27.30 9.67 -5.43
C ASN A 787 28.74 9.46 -5.89
N ILE A 788 29.73 10.02 -5.17
CA ILE A 788 31.14 9.73 -5.44
C ILE A 788 31.43 8.24 -5.28
N THR A 789 30.94 7.63 -4.20
CA THR A 789 31.10 6.20 -3.91
C THR A 789 30.41 5.34 -4.97
N LEU A 790 29.15 5.66 -5.31
CA LEU A 790 28.38 4.97 -6.35
C LEU A 790 29.08 5.03 -7.70
N ILE A 791 29.61 6.19 -8.09
CA ILE A 791 30.31 6.36 -9.37
C ILE A 791 31.61 5.55 -9.39
N GLU A 792 32.43 5.65 -8.34
CA GLU A 792 33.68 4.89 -8.22
C GLU A 792 33.44 3.38 -8.28
N ALA A 793 32.34 2.89 -7.69
CA ALA A 793 31.97 1.49 -7.77
C ALA A 793 31.46 1.07 -9.16
N GLN A 794 30.58 1.87 -9.77
CA GLN A 794 29.99 1.57 -11.10
C GLN A 794 30.99 1.64 -12.26
N GLU A 795 32.09 2.40 -12.12
CA GLU A 795 33.17 2.48 -13.12
C GLU A 795 34.03 1.21 -13.17
N LYS A 796 33.92 0.33 -12.18
CA LYS A 796 34.67 -0.94 -12.14
C LYS A 796 33.92 -2.00 -12.93
N LYS A 797 34.54 -2.47 -14.03
CA LYS A 797 33.99 -3.56 -14.86
C LYS A 797 33.74 -4.86 -14.09
N LYS A 798 34.58 -5.16 -13.09
CA LYS A 798 34.41 -6.24 -12.11
C LYS A 798 34.81 -5.68 -10.76
N PHE A 799 33.86 -5.51 -9.86
CA PHE A 799 34.13 -4.95 -8.55
C PHE A 799 34.61 -6.08 -7.62
N ILE A 800 35.89 -6.04 -7.23
CA ILE A 800 36.52 -7.09 -6.42
C ILE A 800 36.92 -6.58 -5.04
N ILE A 801 37.34 -7.49 -4.14
CA ILE A 801 37.72 -7.16 -2.75
C ILE A 801 38.83 -6.09 -2.68
N SER A 802 39.76 -6.04 -3.64
CA SER A 802 40.76 -4.97 -3.67
C SER A 802 40.14 -3.61 -4.01
N ASP A 803 39.21 -3.55 -4.97
CA ASP A 803 38.49 -2.31 -5.29
C ASP A 803 37.66 -1.83 -4.09
N TYR A 804 36.99 -2.75 -3.39
CA TYR A 804 36.30 -2.45 -2.13
C TYR A 804 37.23 -1.75 -1.14
N LYS A 805 38.41 -2.34 -0.86
CA LYS A 805 39.38 -1.80 0.11
C LYS A 805 39.92 -0.44 -0.33
N ASP A 806 40.30 -0.31 -1.60
CA ASP A 806 40.91 0.90 -2.15
C ASP A 806 39.91 2.07 -2.21
N ILE A 807 38.67 1.81 -2.64
CA ILE A 807 37.61 2.82 -2.67
C ILE A 807 37.23 3.21 -1.24
N LYS A 808 37.01 2.23 -0.34
CA LYS A 808 36.70 2.47 1.07
C LYS A 808 37.73 3.38 1.72
N GLU A 809 39.02 3.07 1.57
CA GLU A 809 40.10 3.86 2.17
C GLU A 809 40.12 5.30 1.63
N ARG A 810 39.96 5.49 0.31
CA ARG A 810 39.92 6.83 -0.29
C ARG A 810 38.71 7.63 0.17
N VAL A 811 37.53 7.01 0.16
CA VAL A 811 36.27 7.66 0.55
C VAL A 811 36.27 7.98 2.04
N PHE A 812 36.78 7.11 2.92
CA PHE A 812 36.84 7.31 4.37
C PHE A 812 37.81 8.40 4.81
N ARG A 813 38.80 8.74 3.96
CA ARG A 813 39.70 9.89 4.19
C ARG A 813 39.02 11.23 3.85
N ASN A 814 37.90 11.22 3.13
CA ASN A 814 37.18 12.44 2.78
C ASN A 814 36.53 13.06 4.03
N ILE A 815 36.52 14.39 4.13
CA ILE A 815 35.89 15.07 5.27
C ILE A 815 34.37 14.84 5.33
N LEU A 816 33.76 14.52 4.18
CA LEU A 816 32.34 14.26 4.02
C LEU A 816 31.90 12.86 4.48
N SER A 817 32.83 11.97 4.87
CA SER A 817 32.54 10.61 5.38
C SER A 817 32.93 10.43 6.84
N LYS A 818 33.06 11.53 7.61
CA LYS A 818 33.56 11.44 8.99
C LYS A 818 32.54 10.92 10.00
N GLY A 819 31.24 11.10 9.76
CA GLY A 819 30.19 10.58 10.63
C GLY A 819 30.04 9.07 10.49
N ASN A 820 29.45 8.45 11.52
CA ASN A 820 29.26 7.00 11.56
C ASN A 820 28.23 6.56 10.52
N GLU A 821 27.11 7.30 10.40
CA GLU A 821 26.04 7.05 9.44
C GLU A 821 26.56 7.08 7.99
N GLU A 822 27.40 8.07 7.63
CA GLU A 822 27.99 8.13 6.30
C GLU A 822 28.86 6.89 6.02
N LYS A 823 29.67 6.46 7.01
CA LYS A 823 30.56 5.30 6.86
C LYS A 823 29.78 4.00 6.69
N GLU A 824 28.76 3.79 7.50
CA GLU A 824 27.87 2.63 7.40
C GLU A 824 27.20 2.59 6.02
N THR A 825 26.65 3.71 5.57
CA THR A 825 26.03 3.84 4.24
C THR A 825 27.03 3.56 3.11
N ILE A 826 28.26 4.09 3.21
CA ILE A 826 29.32 3.81 2.24
C ILE A 826 29.67 2.32 2.23
N GLU A 827 29.75 1.68 3.40
CA GLU A 827 30.00 0.24 3.50
C GLU A 827 28.89 -0.58 2.86
N ASP A 828 27.62 -0.22 3.08
CA ASP A 828 26.48 -0.87 2.43
C ASP A 828 26.54 -0.77 0.90
N ILE A 829 26.83 0.43 0.38
CA ILE A 829 26.98 0.65 -1.06
C ILE A 829 28.11 -0.22 -1.63
N LEU A 830 29.28 -0.24 -0.98
CA LEU A 830 30.43 -0.99 -1.48
C LEU A 830 30.23 -2.51 -1.37
N THR A 831 29.56 -2.96 -0.30
CA THR A 831 29.24 -4.37 -0.08
C THR A 831 28.22 -4.86 -1.10
N TYR A 832 27.23 -4.04 -1.45
CA TYR A 832 26.31 -4.33 -2.55
C TYR A 832 27.06 -4.66 -3.86
N TYR A 833 27.99 -3.81 -4.30
CA TYR A 833 28.73 -4.06 -5.54
C TYR A 833 29.71 -5.22 -5.46
N LEU A 834 30.20 -5.55 -4.25
CA LEU A 834 31.02 -6.73 -4.02
C LEU A 834 30.21 -8.01 -4.19
N ASP A 835 29.03 -8.07 -3.57
CA ASP A 835 28.13 -9.23 -3.61
C ASP A 835 27.48 -9.42 -4.98
N TYR A 836 27.21 -8.32 -5.69
CA TYR A 836 26.58 -8.36 -7.01
C TYR A 836 27.43 -9.05 -8.09
N ASN A 837 28.76 -9.16 -7.89
CA ASN A 837 29.69 -9.78 -8.83
C ASN A 837 30.14 -11.19 -8.42
N LEU A 838 29.64 -11.71 -7.29
CA LEU A 838 29.79 -13.08 -6.83
C LEU A 838 28.61 -13.92 -7.36
#